data_AF-A0AB37U9D1-F1
#
_entry.id   AF-A0AB37U9D1-F1
#
_cell.length_a   1.000
_cell.length_b   1.000
_cell.length_c   1.000
_cell.angle_alpha   90.00
_cell.angle_beta   90.00
_cell.angle_gamma   90.00
#
_symmetry.space_group_name_H-M   'P 1'
#
loop_
_entity.id
_entity.type
_entity.pdbx_description
1 polymer ?
#
loop_
_entity_poly.entity_id
_entity_poly.type
_entity_poly.pdbx_seq_one_letter_code
_entity_poly.pdbx_strand_id
1 'polypeptide(L)'
;MLAKLPTPAIDTPQPQNDFERELGEVLKTTYVYSLTPNGQLQRWVVRTDWSDPNKPKGRDKTFRQWHRDASGQVICKKGNEAWEPYRIDEFIAALKAATGFAAGLVQEGEAGVEKARAAGIASITWQGSAWSQNDLERALHRVKQSCPKAILAFLRDNDAAGEKKAQAFQAACTRVGIFSVVIDPVAIYSELPDKGDLVEILAAMDVPEFIRRLESEIHSSVESRRLEAERKSDSFALDIPDSLDPDPEFTQRALNFLYGDKPWICASDKLYFWTGSYYKHSPDAVERPKIASFCNSIAVQQKDGSIRYPYAKPSKVREALQWVKDRLEIDPNLLNPPGLNCTNGVLELGWNGSTPSWRLVDHAPALYYTYEPLATYDPNASTEFCDRLLAALEPGQREIFLRTIAASLDLPTVRKYKGRLVRGLLLKGDGSNGKDSLREVVAAMYGYKGMTGCTLTDFKAYDDGRKFPLSRLRLSRINWATENANTAKLDKIQSIKAFLTGDTLSSEGKGKDEEDFTPAGVGLFNVNDTPNLQASLEAIASRWGVLTFTKTFKIGADPLKGEIEADPRFKYDPEFLQQQVLPAFLNRVLAALVDLMRFGIDFSCTNQALLDIQAENSHLFQFCQQTGLGYDPNGTLGIGELWSRLKAWYIDNGTLTIEVSDKGKEKNIWIDQVRKGDANVKGANQVLARFIELFPKAKRCHLGNNLMGIQGLAFGISHLSPQISQPLANELACNPDTARNISQLSQLGNSDGKNETETCNAQQSERIELKNQNCGEEVTQLANQPDTVSDIASQVTNSLANQSPKKANATPVEAEAGANNVPSPLAVAAQILQCQTWVAAVEAMDCVAAAVNQKRATVLTIALKHISIEQRQHLVRLLAAHMQQFPQDSDAYSWLPQSSRKLKQKAQSLIKSH
;
A
#
# COMPACT_ATOMS: atom_id res chain seq x y z
N MET A 1 -8.93 19.94 -3.72
CA MET A 1 -9.41 21.16 -3.05
C MET A 1 -9.62 22.26 -4.08
N LEU A 2 -10.61 23.13 -3.90
CA LEU A 2 -10.84 24.25 -4.82
C LEU A 2 -9.71 25.29 -4.72
N ALA A 3 -9.27 25.85 -5.86
CA ALA A 3 -8.26 26.89 -5.92
C ALA A 3 -8.85 28.22 -5.42
N LYS A 4 -8.38 28.68 -4.27
CA LYS A 4 -8.85 29.90 -3.62
C LYS A 4 -7.86 31.04 -3.84
N LEU A 5 -8.40 32.25 -3.94
CA LEU A 5 -7.61 33.47 -3.88
C LEU A 5 -7.17 33.73 -2.43
N PRO A 6 -6.00 34.35 -2.18
CA PRO A 6 -5.55 34.68 -0.82
C PRO A 6 -6.55 35.56 -0.06
N THR A 7 -7.22 36.44 -0.78
CA THR A 7 -8.33 37.27 -0.31
C THR A 7 -9.38 37.38 -1.40
N PRO A 8 -10.67 37.46 -1.08
CA PRO A 8 -11.72 37.78 -2.05
C PRO A 8 -11.40 39.06 -2.84
N ALA A 9 -11.64 39.01 -4.15
CA ALA A 9 -11.31 40.13 -5.03
C ALA A 9 -12.25 41.31 -4.78
N ILE A 10 -11.66 42.47 -4.46
CA ILE A 10 -12.38 43.75 -4.34
C ILE A 10 -12.26 44.60 -5.61
N ASP A 11 -11.37 44.24 -6.53
CA ASP A 11 -11.05 44.94 -7.78
C ASP A 11 -11.94 44.52 -8.96
N THR A 12 -13.20 44.16 -8.68
CA THR A 12 -14.13 43.72 -9.73
C THR A 12 -14.54 44.89 -10.63
N PRO A 13 -14.53 44.75 -11.97
CA PRO A 13 -14.98 45.79 -12.89
C PRO A 13 -16.40 46.25 -12.58
N GLN A 14 -16.58 47.55 -12.36
CA GLN A 14 -17.89 48.15 -12.11
C GLN A 14 -18.49 48.73 -13.39
N PRO A 15 -19.80 48.56 -13.62
CA PRO A 15 -20.48 49.18 -14.74
C PRO A 15 -20.48 50.70 -14.58
N GLN A 16 -20.16 51.41 -15.66
CA GLN A 16 -20.14 52.87 -15.72
C GLN A 16 -21.28 53.37 -16.60
N ASN A 17 -21.99 54.41 -16.15
CA ASN A 17 -22.99 55.08 -16.95
C ASN A 17 -22.33 55.77 -18.16
N ASP A 18 -22.89 55.55 -19.33
CA ASP A 18 -22.51 56.21 -20.57
C ASP A 18 -23.77 56.47 -21.43
N PHE A 19 -23.62 57.20 -22.52
CA PHE A 19 -24.71 57.51 -23.43
C PHE A 19 -24.35 57.12 -24.87
N GLU A 20 -25.17 56.27 -25.48
CA GLU A 20 -25.04 55.91 -26.90
C GLU A 20 -26.22 56.48 -27.71
N ARG A 21 -25.91 57.15 -28.82
CA ARG A 21 -26.89 57.90 -29.63
C ARG A 21 -28.09 57.07 -30.08
N GLU A 22 -27.91 55.76 -30.28
CA GLU A 22 -28.95 54.83 -30.75
C GLU A 22 -29.66 54.07 -29.61
N LEU A 23 -29.05 53.99 -28.42
CA LEU A 23 -29.50 53.13 -27.32
C LEU A 23 -29.88 53.89 -26.05
N GLY A 24 -29.58 55.20 -25.97
CA GLY A 24 -29.85 56.04 -24.81
C GLY A 24 -28.82 55.83 -23.69
N GLU A 25 -29.29 55.82 -22.44
CA GLU A 25 -28.45 55.51 -21.28
C GLU A 25 -28.03 54.04 -21.30
N VAL A 26 -26.72 53.80 -21.25
CA VAL A 26 -26.13 52.46 -21.27
C VAL A 26 -25.15 52.28 -20.10
N LEU A 27 -24.97 51.03 -19.70
CA LEU A 27 -23.98 50.62 -18.71
C LEU A 27 -22.82 49.92 -19.41
N LYS A 28 -21.60 50.47 -19.28
CA LYS A 28 -20.39 49.88 -19.84
C LYS A 28 -19.52 49.25 -18.77
N THR A 29 -19.17 47.97 -18.96
CA THR A 29 -18.22 47.23 -18.12
C THR A 29 -17.02 46.83 -18.96
N THR A 30 -15.82 47.15 -18.49
CA THR A 30 -14.57 46.84 -19.21
C THR A 30 -13.82 45.68 -18.54
N TYR A 31 -13.63 44.59 -19.27
CA TYR A 31 -12.86 43.42 -18.85
C TYR A 31 -11.48 43.44 -19.50
N VAL A 32 -10.43 43.56 -18.69
CA VAL A 32 -9.05 43.73 -19.17
C VAL A 32 -8.34 42.38 -19.23
N TYR A 33 -7.91 41.98 -20.43
CA TYR A 33 -7.22 40.71 -20.66
C TYR A 33 -5.69 40.86 -20.58
N SER A 34 -5.15 41.98 -21.07
CA SER A 34 -3.71 42.24 -20.98
C SER A 34 -3.38 43.74 -21.03
N LEU A 35 -2.24 44.07 -20.46
CA LEU A 35 -1.62 45.39 -20.47
C LEU A 35 -0.31 45.36 -21.27
N THR A 36 0.06 46.51 -21.83
CA THR A 36 1.41 46.78 -22.36
C THR A 36 2.42 46.87 -21.22
N PRO A 37 3.74 46.76 -21.49
CA PRO A 37 4.79 46.99 -20.48
C PRO A 37 4.68 48.35 -19.77
N ASN A 38 4.08 49.35 -20.42
CA ASN A 38 3.89 50.70 -19.88
C ASN A 38 2.53 50.86 -19.16
N GLY A 39 1.82 49.77 -18.87
CA GLY A 39 0.56 49.78 -18.11
C GLY A 39 -0.70 50.20 -18.89
N GLN A 40 -0.60 50.46 -20.20
CA GLN A 40 -1.77 50.76 -21.03
C GLN A 40 -2.53 49.51 -21.44
N LEU A 41 -3.84 49.61 -21.67
CA LEU A 41 -4.65 48.49 -22.19
C LEU A 41 -4.10 47.98 -23.52
N GLN A 42 -3.83 46.68 -23.58
CA GLN A 42 -3.39 45.97 -24.79
C GLN A 42 -4.54 45.19 -25.42
N ARG A 43 -5.30 44.43 -24.61
CA ARG A 43 -6.51 43.71 -25.05
C ARG A 43 -7.59 43.78 -23.97
N TRP A 44 -8.80 44.13 -24.37
CA TRP A 44 -9.94 44.25 -23.46
C TRP A 44 -11.28 44.04 -24.18
N VAL A 45 -12.30 43.66 -23.41
CA VAL A 45 -13.67 43.51 -23.88
C VAL A 45 -14.54 44.54 -23.18
N VAL A 46 -15.34 45.28 -23.94
CA VAL A 46 -16.35 46.19 -23.39
C VAL A 46 -17.71 45.53 -23.55
N ARG A 47 -18.36 45.23 -22.43
CA ARG A 47 -19.76 44.85 -22.37
C ARG A 47 -20.60 46.10 -22.20
N THR A 48 -21.59 46.29 -23.06
CA THR A 48 -22.56 47.40 -22.99
C THR A 48 -23.94 46.81 -22.78
N ASP A 49 -24.61 47.18 -21.70
CA ASP A 49 -25.98 46.77 -21.35
C ASP A 49 -26.91 47.98 -21.44
N TRP A 50 -28.12 47.81 -21.98
CA TRP A 50 -29.16 48.84 -22.04
C TRP A 50 -30.53 48.26 -21.75
N SER A 51 -31.48 49.11 -21.33
CA SER A 51 -32.85 48.71 -21.07
C SER A 51 -33.58 48.40 -22.38
N ASP A 52 -34.14 47.20 -22.49
CA ASP A 52 -34.95 46.78 -23.65
C ASP A 52 -36.16 45.97 -23.17
N PRO A 53 -37.34 46.59 -23.10
CA PRO A 53 -38.58 45.94 -22.65
C PRO A 53 -39.00 44.75 -23.51
N ASN A 54 -38.49 44.61 -24.74
CA ASN A 54 -38.85 43.52 -25.65
C ASN A 54 -38.07 42.23 -25.37
N LYS A 55 -37.05 42.26 -24.51
CA LYS A 55 -36.29 41.07 -24.10
C LYS A 55 -36.86 40.47 -22.82
N PRO A 56 -36.81 39.13 -22.64
CA PRO A 56 -37.31 38.47 -21.43
C PRO A 56 -36.70 38.96 -20.11
N LYS A 57 -35.43 39.42 -20.12
CA LYS A 57 -34.76 39.96 -18.93
C LYS A 57 -34.90 41.50 -18.80
N GLY A 58 -35.74 42.15 -19.62
CA GLY A 58 -35.96 43.61 -19.63
C GLY A 58 -34.75 44.45 -20.07
N ARG A 59 -33.70 43.79 -20.58
CA ARG A 59 -32.43 44.38 -21.00
C ARG A 59 -31.83 43.62 -22.18
N ASP A 60 -31.05 44.30 -23.00
CA ASP A 60 -30.21 43.68 -24.03
C ASP A 60 -28.74 44.08 -23.82
N LYS A 61 -27.82 43.35 -24.45
CA LYS A 61 -26.38 43.52 -24.26
C LYS A 61 -25.57 43.26 -25.53
N THR A 62 -24.43 43.94 -25.65
CA THR A 62 -23.43 43.69 -26.69
C THR A 62 -22.02 43.61 -26.09
N PHE A 63 -21.14 42.90 -26.79
CA PHE A 63 -19.74 42.73 -26.42
C PHE A 63 -18.85 43.18 -27.58
N ARG A 64 -18.03 44.20 -27.34
CA ARG A 64 -17.07 44.71 -28.33
C ARG A 64 -15.65 44.42 -27.87
N GLN A 65 -14.87 43.75 -28.72
CA GLN A 65 -13.45 43.47 -28.45
C GLN A 65 -12.60 44.61 -28.95
N TRP A 66 -11.58 44.93 -28.17
CA TRP A 66 -10.61 45.96 -28.49
C TRP A 66 -9.21 45.41 -28.31
N HIS A 67 -8.33 45.75 -29.24
CA HIS A 67 -6.90 45.52 -29.09
C HIS A 67 -6.11 46.73 -29.56
N ARG A 68 -4.87 46.81 -29.10
CA ARG A 68 -3.88 47.75 -29.61
C ARG A 68 -2.96 47.04 -30.59
N ASP A 69 -2.84 47.56 -31.80
CA ASP A 69 -1.98 46.97 -32.84
C ASP A 69 -0.50 47.30 -32.64
N ALA A 70 0.36 46.80 -33.53
CA ALA A 70 1.81 47.03 -33.47
C ALA A 70 2.21 48.51 -33.60
N SER A 71 1.35 49.37 -34.14
CA SER A 71 1.57 50.82 -34.25
C SER A 71 1.14 51.58 -32.99
N GLY A 72 0.52 50.90 -32.03
CA GLY A 72 -0.05 51.52 -30.85
C GLY A 72 -1.48 52.05 -31.05
N GLN A 73 -2.12 51.81 -32.21
CA GLN A 73 -3.48 52.25 -32.50
C GLN A 73 -4.50 51.31 -31.85
N VAL A 74 -5.56 51.89 -31.27
CA VAL A 74 -6.67 51.15 -30.68
C VAL A 74 -7.71 50.78 -31.74
N ILE A 75 -7.99 49.49 -31.89
CA ILE A 75 -8.88 48.94 -32.91
C ILE A 75 -10.02 48.15 -32.24
N CYS A 76 -11.26 48.49 -32.58
CA CYS A 76 -12.48 47.78 -32.14
C CYS A 76 -12.71 46.48 -32.94
N LYS A 77 -11.76 45.55 -32.89
CA LYS A 77 -11.84 44.19 -33.46
C LYS A 77 -11.07 43.22 -32.56
N LYS A 78 -11.31 41.91 -32.71
CA LYS A 78 -10.55 40.85 -32.02
C LYS A 78 -9.03 40.90 -32.32
N GLY A 79 -8.66 41.30 -33.54
CA GLY A 79 -7.29 41.16 -34.05
C GLY A 79 -6.96 39.72 -34.45
N ASN A 80 -5.77 39.51 -35.02
CA ASN A 80 -5.31 38.21 -35.52
C ASN A 80 -4.52 37.40 -34.47
N GLU A 81 -4.13 38.03 -33.37
CA GLU A 81 -3.34 37.40 -32.32
C GLU A 81 -4.22 36.60 -31.35
N ALA A 82 -3.63 35.56 -30.76
CA ALA A 82 -4.27 34.72 -29.76
C ALA A 82 -4.62 35.52 -28.49
N TRP A 83 -5.84 35.31 -27.98
CA TRP A 83 -6.25 35.80 -26.67
C TRP A 83 -6.05 34.70 -25.64
N GLU A 84 -5.37 35.04 -24.55
CA GLU A 84 -5.32 34.19 -23.37
C GLU A 84 -6.65 34.24 -22.61
N PRO A 85 -6.98 33.25 -21.77
CA PRO A 85 -8.17 33.30 -20.95
C PRO A 85 -8.15 34.49 -19.99
N TYR A 86 -9.34 35.02 -19.71
CA TYR A 86 -9.51 36.09 -18.75
C TYR A 86 -9.01 35.65 -17.37
N ARG A 87 -8.13 36.43 -16.73
CA ARG A 87 -7.53 36.17 -15.40
C ARG A 87 -6.64 34.92 -15.29
N ILE A 88 -6.09 34.43 -16.42
CA ILE A 88 -5.27 33.21 -16.45
C ILE A 88 -4.05 33.23 -15.52
N ASP A 89 -3.38 34.37 -15.36
CA ASP A 89 -2.18 34.47 -14.53
C ASP A 89 -2.50 34.32 -13.04
N GLU A 90 -3.55 35.00 -12.58
CA GLU A 90 -4.08 34.87 -11.22
C GLU A 90 -4.55 33.43 -10.95
N PHE A 91 -5.22 32.83 -11.93
CA PHE A 91 -5.70 31.45 -11.86
C PHE A 91 -4.56 30.44 -11.72
N ILE A 92 -3.50 30.57 -12.54
CA ILE A 92 -2.32 29.71 -12.44
C ILE A 92 -1.61 29.92 -11.10
N ALA A 93 -1.50 31.16 -10.61
CA ALA A 93 -0.90 31.45 -9.32
C ALA A 93 -1.67 30.78 -8.16
N ALA A 94 -3.00 30.88 -8.17
CA ALA A 94 -3.85 30.23 -7.18
C ALA A 94 -3.76 28.70 -7.22
N LEU A 95 -3.71 28.10 -8.42
CA LEU A 95 -3.49 26.66 -8.58
C LEU A 95 -2.12 26.20 -8.04
N LYS A 96 -1.05 27.00 -8.22
CA LYS A 96 0.29 26.70 -7.69
C LYS A 96 0.37 26.81 -6.17
N ALA A 97 -0.40 27.72 -5.58
CA ALA A 97 -0.42 27.94 -4.14
C ALA A 97 -1.14 26.81 -3.37
N ALA A 98 -2.02 26.07 -4.02
CA ALA A 98 -2.75 24.97 -3.41
C ALA A 98 -1.89 23.70 -3.24
N THR A 99 -2.03 23.00 -2.12
CA THR A 99 -1.32 21.75 -1.85
C THR A 99 -2.04 20.56 -2.49
N GLY A 100 -1.31 19.72 -3.21
CA GLY A 100 -1.85 18.50 -3.84
C GLY A 100 -2.60 18.75 -5.16
N PHE A 101 -3.74 18.08 -5.36
CA PHE A 101 -4.60 18.29 -6.52
C PHE A 101 -5.54 19.48 -6.28
N ALA A 102 -5.37 20.50 -7.12
CA ALA A 102 -6.10 21.75 -7.03
C ALA A 102 -7.12 21.84 -8.17
N ALA A 103 -8.38 22.11 -7.83
CA ALA A 103 -9.47 22.28 -8.78
C ALA A 103 -9.66 23.77 -9.09
N GLY A 104 -9.45 24.19 -10.33
CA GLY A 104 -9.71 25.55 -10.79
C GLY A 104 -11.08 25.64 -11.46
N LEU A 105 -11.82 26.73 -11.19
CA LEU A 105 -13.17 26.93 -11.70
C LEU A 105 -13.17 27.64 -13.06
N VAL A 106 -13.84 27.07 -14.06
CA VAL A 106 -14.03 27.63 -15.39
C VAL A 106 -15.48 28.06 -15.56
N GLN A 107 -15.69 29.24 -16.11
CA GLN A 107 -16.98 29.88 -16.32
C GLN A 107 -17.21 30.19 -17.80
N GLU A 108 -18.46 30.41 -18.19
CA GLU A 108 -18.82 30.74 -19.57
C GLU A 108 -18.58 32.18 -20.00
N GLY A 109 -18.50 33.10 -19.05
CA GLY A 109 -18.34 34.52 -19.32
C GLY A 109 -17.70 35.30 -18.18
N GLU A 110 -17.25 36.52 -18.50
CA GLU A 110 -16.41 37.33 -17.61
C GLU A 110 -17.14 37.75 -16.33
N ALA A 111 -18.46 37.95 -16.40
CA ALA A 111 -19.28 38.28 -15.22
C ALA A 111 -19.28 37.14 -14.18
N GLY A 112 -19.35 35.88 -14.62
CA GLY A 112 -19.27 34.72 -13.74
C GLY A 112 -17.89 34.61 -13.08
N VAL A 113 -16.82 34.87 -13.84
CA VAL A 113 -15.45 34.92 -13.30
C VAL A 113 -15.34 35.96 -12.18
N GLU A 114 -15.83 37.18 -12.39
CA GLU A 114 -15.75 38.24 -11.37
C GLU A 114 -16.58 37.92 -10.12
N LYS A 115 -17.73 37.24 -10.25
CA LYS A 115 -18.49 36.76 -9.09
C LYS A 115 -17.76 35.65 -8.33
N ALA A 116 -17.13 34.71 -9.02
CA ALA A 116 -16.29 33.69 -8.40
C ALA A 116 -15.09 34.34 -7.67
N ARG A 117 -14.43 35.33 -8.29
CA ARG A 117 -13.33 36.08 -7.68
C ARG A 117 -13.76 36.84 -6.43
N ALA A 118 -14.92 37.51 -6.47
CA ALA A 118 -15.51 38.18 -5.30
C ALA A 118 -15.91 37.20 -4.19
N ALA A 119 -16.17 35.93 -4.53
CA ALA A 119 -16.38 34.83 -3.59
C ALA A 119 -15.06 34.18 -3.10
N GLY A 120 -13.89 34.68 -3.53
CA GLY A 120 -12.58 34.14 -3.16
C GLY A 120 -12.15 32.91 -3.94
N ILE A 121 -12.77 32.63 -5.08
CA ILE A 121 -12.49 31.46 -5.93
C ILE A 121 -11.74 31.92 -7.18
N ALA A 122 -10.60 31.28 -7.48
CA ALA A 122 -9.86 31.56 -8.69
C ALA A 122 -10.63 31.01 -9.91
N SER A 123 -10.87 31.86 -10.91
CA SER A 123 -11.67 31.47 -12.07
C SER A 123 -11.21 32.11 -13.38
N ILE A 124 -11.49 31.43 -14.50
CA ILE A 124 -11.17 31.87 -15.87
C ILE A 124 -12.34 31.68 -16.83
N THR A 125 -12.30 32.40 -17.94
CA THR A 125 -13.17 32.19 -19.09
C THR A 125 -12.47 32.55 -20.40
N TRP A 126 -13.00 32.09 -21.53
CA TRP A 126 -12.57 32.50 -22.85
C TRP A 126 -13.51 33.58 -23.38
N GLN A 127 -12.91 34.59 -24.01
CA GLN A 127 -13.63 35.61 -24.76
C GLN A 127 -14.62 34.94 -25.73
N GLY A 128 -15.84 35.46 -25.84
CA GLY A 128 -16.97 34.77 -26.50
C GLY A 128 -16.75 34.22 -27.92
N SER A 129 -15.75 34.69 -28.69
CA SER A 129 -15.41 34.16 -30.03
C SER A 129 -14.14 33.28 -30.05
N ALA A 130 -13.58 32.98 -28.89
CA ALA A 130 -12.34 32.23 -28.67
C ALA A 130 -12.60 30.85 -28.04
N TRP A 131 -13.74 30.24 -28.37
CA TRP A 131 -14.12 28.87 -27.99
C TRP A 131 -13.78 27.85 -29.09
N SER A 132 -12.92 28.23 -30.03
CA SER A 132 -12.41 27.29 -31.03
C SER A 132 -11.52 26.26 -30.34
N GLN A 133 -11.46 25.05 -30.90
CA GLN A 133 -10.62 23.98 -30.36
C GLN A 133 -9.15 24.40 -30.19
N ASN A 134 -8.59 25.10 -31.18
CA ASN A 134 -7.21 25.59 -31.14
C ASN A 134 -6.98 26.64 -30.03
N ASP A 135 -7.96 27.50 -29.75
CA ASP A 135 -7.84 28.53 -28.70
C ASP A 135 -7.96 27.92 -27.30
N LEU A 136 -8.82 26.92 -27.13
CA LEU A 136 -8.94 26.15 -25.89
C LEU A 136 -7.65 25.36 -25.61
N GLU A 137 -7.17 24.57 -26.59
CA GLU A 137 -6.00 23.72 -26.43
C GLU A 137 -4.73 24.54 -26.08
N ARG A 138 -4.52 25.69 -26.73
CA ARG A 138 -3.38 26.58 -26.45
C ARG A 138 -3.32 27.00 -24.97
N ALA A 139 -4.44 27.49 -24.46
CA ALA A 139 -4.54 27.95 -23.07
C ALA A 139 -4.43 26.78 -22.07
N LEU A 140 -5.06 25.64 -22.38
CA LEU A 140 -4.99 24.43 -21.56
C LEU A 140 -3.57 23.85 -21.49
N HIS A 141 -2.80 23.90 -22.59
CA HIS A 141 -1.39 23.54 -22.57
C HIS A 141 -0.58 24.40 -21.59
N ARG A 142 -0.84 25.71 -21.56
CA ARG A 142 -0.19 26.63 -20.61
C ARG A 142 -0.53 26.29 -19.16
N VAL A 143 -1.80 25.99 -18.87
CA VAL A 143 -2.23 25.54 -17.53
C VAL A 143 -1.55 24.22 -17.15
N LYS A 144 -1.55 23.23 -18.04
CA LYS A 144 -0.93 21.92 -17.80
C LYS A 144 0.59 22.01 -17.58
N GLN A 145 1.29 22.82 -18.38
CA GLN A 145 2.73 23.06 -18.22
C GLN A 145 3.04 23.74 -16.87
N SER A 146 2.21 24.69 -16.47
CA SER A 146 2.40 25.44 -15.22
C SER A 146 1.99 24.65 -13.98
N CYS A 147 0.95 23.82 -14.10
CA CYS A 147 0.28 23.11 -13.02
C CYS A 147 -0.16 21.70 -13.51
N PRO A 148 0.76 20.71 -13.58
CA PRO A 148 0.44 19.39 -14.13
C PRO A 148 -0.57 18.58 -13.29
N LYS A 149 -0.79 18.98 -12.04
CA LYS A 149 -1.77 18.37 -11.11
C LYS A 149 -3.09 19.14 -11.04
N ALA A 150 -3.35 20.07 -11.96
CA ALA A 150 -4.58 20.84 -11.98
C ALA A 150 -5.77 19.98 -12.43
N ILE A 151 -6.90 20.16 -11.75
CA ILE A 151 -8.23 19.70 -12.14
C ILE A 151 -9.01 20.92 -12.62
N LEU A 152 -9.71 20.84 -13.73
CA LEU A 152 -10.54 21.96 -14.22
C LEU A 152 -12.03 21.63 -14.08
N ALA A 153 -12.72 22.41 -13.27
CA ALA A 153 -14.16 22.28 -13.03
C ALA A 153 -14.90 23.32 -13.88
N PHE A 154 -15.67 22.89 -14.86
CA PHE A 154 -16.48 23.75 -15.73
C PHE A 154 -17.91 23.85 -15.19
N LEU A 155 -18.27 25.00 -14.64
CA LEU A 155 -19.65 25.28 -14.25
C LEU A 155 -20.34 25.93 -15.46
N ARG A 156 -21.25 25.19 -16.10
CA ARG A 156 -22.02 25.68 -17.25
C ARG A 156 -23.24 26.49 -16.82
N ASP A 157 -23.73 27.32 -17.72
CA ASP A 157 -25.04 27.94 -17.62
C ASP A 157 -26.13 26.85 -17.80
N ASN A 158 -27.31 27.09 -17.22
CA ASN A 158 -28.45 26.17 -17.32
C ASN A 158 -29.20 26.33 -18.65
N ASP A 159 -28.49 26.18 -19.77
CA ASP A 159 -29.07 26.23 -21.10
C ASP A 159 -28.33 25.37 -22.14
N ALA A 160 -28.92 25.25 -23.34
CA ALA A 160 -28.37 24.45 -24.43
C ALA A 160 -27.06 25.01 -25.03
N ALA A 161 -26.78 26.31 -24.86
CA ALA A 161 -25.53 26.90 -25.32
C ALA A 161 -24.38 26.52 -24.37
N GLY A 162 -24.66 26.50 -23.07
CA GLY A 162 -23.70 26.08 -22.05
C GLY A 162 -23.32 24.62 -22.15
N GLU A 163 -24.27 23.75 -22.44
CA GLU A 163 -24.01 22.33 -22.71
C GLU A 163 -23.05 22.14 -23.91
N LYS A 164 -23.24 22.89 -25.00
CA LYS A 164 -22.32 22.84 -26.17
C LYS A 164 -20.91 23.33 -25.83
N LYS A 165 -20.77 24.39 -25.03
CA LYS A 165 -19.45 24.88 -24.61
C LYS A 165 -18.76 23.91 -23.65
N ALA A 166 -19.50 23.30 -22.74
CA ALA A 166 -18.99 22.27 -21.84
C ALA A 166 -18.44 21.07 -22.62
N GLN A 167 -19.15 20.62 -23.65
CA GLN A 167 -18.69 19.55 -24.55
C GLN A 167 -17.42 19.94 -25.31
N ALA A 168 -17.35 21.16 -25.86
CA ALA A 168 -16.15 21.67 -26.54
C ALA A 168 -14.95 21.77 -25.59
N PHE A 169 -15.17 22.24 -24.37
CA PHE A 169 -14.16 22.33 -23.32
C PHE A 169 -13.64 20.95 -22.90
N GLN A 170 -14.52 19.98 -22.66
CA GLN A 170 -14.16 18.63 -22.27
C GLN A 170 -13.40 17.89 -23.37
N ALA A 171 -13.78 18.09 -24.64
CA ALA A 171 -13.04 17.56 -25.78
C ALA A 171 -11.61 18.13 -25.87
N ALA A 172 -11.43 19.43 -25.64
CA ALA A 172 -10.11 20.06 -25.61
C ALA A 172 -9.26 19.57 -24.42
N CYS A 173 -9.84 19.46 -23.22
CA CYS A 173 -9.16 18.92 -22.04
C CYS A 173 -8.67 17.48 -22.25
N THR A 174 -9.49 16.63 -22.88
CA THR A 174 -9.14 15.24 -23.20
C THR A 174 -7.94 15.16 -24.14
N ARG A 175 -7.90 16.00 -25.19
CA ARG A 175 -6.76 16.04 -26.14
C ARG A 175 -5.48 16.56 -25.53
N VAL A 176 -5.57 17.58 -24.69
CA VAL A 176 -4.41 18.12 -23.95
C VAL A 176 -3.96 17.15 -22.84
N GLY A 177 -4.84 16.25 -22.40
CA GLY A 177 -4.62 15.32 -21.30
C GLY A 177 -4.55 16.03 -19.95
N ILE A 178 -5.48 16.98 -19.72
CA ILE A 178 -5.72 17.60 -18.41
C ILE A 178 -7.06 17.13 -17.88
N PHE A 179 -7.12 16.81 -16.59
CA PHE A 179 -8.34 16.28 -16.00
C PHE A 179 -9.39 17.38 -15.86
N SER A 180 -10.60 17.13 -16.35
CA SER A 180 -11.71 18.10 -16.27
C SER A 180 -13.03 17.46 -15.83
N VAL A 181 -13.82 18.22 -15.07
CA VAL A 181 -15.17 17.88 -14.61
C VAL A 181 -16.13 18.94 -15.16
N VAL A 182 -17.26 18.50 -15.72
CA VAL A 182 -18.37 19.40 -16.07
C VAL A 182 -19.37 19.31 -14.93
N ILE A 183 -19.81 20.47 -14.43
CA ILE A 183 -20.70 20.58 -13.28
C ILE A 183 -22.05 21.07 -13.77
N ASP A 184 -23.08 20.28 -13.48
CA ASP A 184 -24.46 20.70 -13.70
C ASP A 184 -24.85 21.73 -12.63
N PRO A 185 -25.17 22.98 -13.01
CA PRO A 185 -25.54 24.00 -12.03
C PRO A 185 -26.80 23.62 -11.22
N VAL A 186 -27.68 22.77 -11.74
CA VAL A 186 -28.88 22.27 -11.02
C VAL A 186 -28.50 21.30 -9.89
N ALA A 187 -27.36 20.62 -9.98
CA ALA A 187 -26.85 19.79 -8.89
C ALA A 187 -26.41 20.62 -7.68
N ILE A 188 -26.02 21.88 -7.90
CA ILE A 188 -25.67 22.83 -6.83
C ILE A 188 -26.94 23.51 -6.28
N TYR A 189 -27.81 23.98 -7.19
CA TYR A 189 -29.05 24.66 -6.86
C TYR A 189 -30.22 24.12 -7.70
N SER A 190 -31.04 23.27 -7.09
CA SER A 190 -32.12 22.54 -7.79
C SER A 190 -33.25 23.41 -8.32
N GLU A 191 -33.43 24.62 -7.76
CA GLU A 191 -34.48 25.57 -8.17
C GLU A 191 -33.96 26.60 -9.18
N LEU A 192 -32.77 26.38 -9.75
CA LEU A 192 -32.19 27.28 -10.73
C LEU A 192 -33.09 27.36 -11.98
N PRO A 193 -33.51 28.57 -12.42
CA PRO A 193 -34.37 28.72 -13.58
C PRO A 193 -33.66 28.34 -14.89
N ASP A 194 -34.43 28.14 -15.95
CA ASP A 194 -33.90 27.99 -17.31
C ASP A 194 -33.06 29.24 -17.68
N LYS A 195 -31.85 29.01 -18.20
CA LYS A 195 -30.82 30.04 -18.46
C LYS A 195 -30.32 30.76 -17.20
N GLY A 196 -30.39 30.08 -16.05
CA GLY A 196 -29.72 30.47 -14.83
C GLY A 196 -28.20 30.24 -14.90
N ASP A 197 -27.44 31.10 -14.24
CA ASP A 197 -25.99 31.14 -14.21
C ASP A 197 -25.46 31.24 -12.76
N LEU A 198 -24.13 31.31 -12.59
CA LEU A 198 -23.49 31.44 -11.27
C LEU A 198 -23.98 32.67 -10.48
N VAL A 199 -24.36 33.76 -11.17
CA VAL A 199 -24.83 34.98 -10.52
C VAL A 199 -26.13 34.70 -9.77
N GLU A 200 -27.03 33.96 -10.38
CA GLU A 200 -28.31 33.59 -9.76
C GLU A 200 -28.12 32.56 -8.63
N ILE A 201 -27.17 31.63 -8.74
CA ILE A 201 -26.81 30.70 -7.65
C ILE A 201 -26.31 31.48 -6.42
N LEU A 202 -25.32 32.37 -6.59
CA LEU A 202 -24.74 33.14 -5.49
C LEU A 202 -25.69 34.23 -4.93
N ALA A 203 -26.79 34.52 -5.61
CA ALA A 203 -27.86 35.34 -5.07
C ALA A 203 -28.83 34.53 -4.18
N ALA A 204 -28.95 33.23 -4.41
CA ALA A 204 -29.86 32.33 -3.71
C ALA A 204 -29.22 31.59 -2.51
N MET A 205 -27.89 31.50 -2.44
CA MET A 205 -27.17 30.85 -1.35
C MET A 205 -25.91 31.59 -0.92
N ASP A 206 -25.45 31.31 0.31
CA ASP A 206 -24.19 31.87 0.80
C ASP A 206 -22.95 31.23 0.13
N VAL A 207 -21.85 31.99 0.16
CA VAL A 207 -20.59 31.57 -0.48
C VAL A 207 -20.00 30.29 0.14
N PRO A 208 -19.95 30.12 1.48
CA PRO A 208 -19.47 28.87 2.08
C PRO A 208 -20.25 27.62 1.65
N GLU A 209 -21.58 27.70 1.59
CA GLU A 209 -22.46 26.62 1.18
C GLU A 209 -22.30 26.31 -0.31
N PHE A 210 -22.18 27.34 -1.16
CA PHE A 210 -21.84 27.18 -2.57
C PHE A 210 -20.52 26.42 -2.75
N ILE A 211 -19.46 26.83 -2.06
CA ILE A 211 -18.15 26.17 -2.12
C ILE A 211 -18.26 24.71 -1.66
N ARG A 212 -18.97 24.45 -0.56
CA ARG A 212 -19.15 23.10 -0.03
C ARG A 212 -19.83 22.18 -1.04
N ARG A 213 -20.91 22.64 -1.68
CA ARG A 213 -21.63 21.87 -2.72
C ARG A 213 -20.79 21.67 -3.97
N LEU A 214 -20.10 22.72 -4.42
CA LEU A 214 -19.20 22.67 -5.56
C LEU A 214 -18.06 21.66 -5.33
N GLU A 215 -17.42 21.67 -4.16
CA GLU A 215 -16.38 20.70 -3.80
C GLU A 215 -16.92 19.28 -3.69
N SER A 216 -18.13 19.10 -3.15
CA SER A 216 -18.81 17.80 -3.08
C SER A 216 -19.06 17.22 -4.47
N GLU A 217 -19.53 18.04 -5.42
CA GLU A 217 -19.81 17.60 -6.78
C GLU A 217 -18.52 17.26 -7.55
N ILE A 218 -17.47 18.08 -7.38
CA ILE A 218 -16.13 17.78 -7.93
C ILE A 218 -15.62 16.45 -7.38
N HIS A 219 -15.77 16.19 -6.07
CA HIS A 219 -15.30 14.96 -5.46
C HIS A 219 -16.09 13.74 -5.95
N SER A 220 -17.43 13.83 -5.98
CA SER A 220 -18.32 12.77 -6.49
C SER A 220 -18.01 12.40 -7.95
N SER A 221 -17.79 13.41 -8.79
CA SER A 221 -17.44 13.23 -10.20
C SER A 221 -16.05 12.62 -10.39
N VAL A 222 -15.08 12.97 -9.54
CA VAL A 222 -13.73 12.38 -9.54
C VAL A 222 -13.78 10.91 -9.10
N GLU A 223 -14.48 10.61 -8.01
CA GLU A 223 -14.62 9.24 -7.49
C GLU A 223 -15.40 8.34 -8.44
N SER A 224 -16.49 8.83 -9.04
CA SER A 224 -17.27 8.07 -10.04
C SER A 224 -16.41 7.72 -11.26
N ARG A 225 -15.59 8.65 -11.76
CA ARG A 225 -14.65 8.38 -12.86
C ARG A 225 -13.48 7.49 -12.46
N ARG A 226 -13.04 7.56 -11.20
CA ARG A 226 -12.04 6.63 -10.66
C ARG A 226 -12.61 5.22 -10.62
N LEU A 227 -13.83 5.05 -10.12
CA LEU A 227 -14.55 3.77 -10.11
C LEU A 227 -14.82 3.28 -11.54
N GLU A 228 -15.13 4.17 -12.49
CA GLU A 228 -15.24 3.82 -13.92
C GLU A 228 -13.91 3.48 -14.55
N ALA A 229 -12.81 4.13 -14.18
CA ALA A 229 -11.46 3.83 -14.67
C ALA A 229 -10.95 2.51 -14.07
N GLU A 230 -11.27 2.22 -12.81
CA GLU A 230 -11.02 0.94 -12.15
C GLU A 230 -11.86 -0.16 -12.80
N ARG A 231 -13.17 0.09 -13.05
CA ARG A 231 -14.04 -0.81 -13.85
C ARG A 231 -13.57 -1.00 -15.29
N LYS A 232 -13.03 0.04 -15.94
CA LYS A 232 -12.45 -0.02 -17.28
C LYS A 232 -11.09 -0.70 -17.28
N SER A 233 -10.31 -0.62 -16.20
CA SER A 233 -9.08 -1.41 -16.05
C SER A 233 -9.38 -2.89 -15.80
N ASP A 234 -10.53 -3.19 -15.18
CA ASP A 234 -11.10 -4.54 -15.05
C ASP A 234 -11.78 -5.05 -16.34
N SER A 235 -11.92 -4.18 -17.36
CA SER A 235 -12.37 -4.55 -18.69
C SER A 235 -11.30 -4.23 -19.73
N PHE A 236 -10.45 -5.20 -20.05
CA PHE A 236 -9.78 -5.23 -21.37
C PHE A 236 -10.83 -5.41 -22.48
N ALA A 237 -11.69 -4.40 -22.68
CA ALA A 237 -12.56 -4.30 -23.84
C ALA A 237 -11.76 -3.59 -24.94
N LEU A 238 -11.43 -4.34 -25.98
CA LEU A 238 -11.06 -3.76 -27.27
C LEU A 238 -12.19 -2.82 -27.69
N ASP A 239 -11.88 -1.62 -28.19
CA ASP A 239 -12.87 -0.75 -28.84
C ASP A 239 -13.45 -1.48 -30.06
N ILE A 240 -14.56 -2.19 -29.85
CA ILE A 240 -15.38 -2.77 -30.91
C ILE A 240 -16.34 -1.64 -31.33
N PRO A 241 -16.37 -1.23 -32.61
CA PRO A 241 -17.31 -0.22 -33.09
C PRO A 241 -18.76 -0.62 -32.78
N ASP A 242 -19.61 0.34 -32.40
CA ASP A 242 -21.05 0.17 -32.08
C ASP A 242 -21.85 -0.60 -33.16
N SER A 243 -21.31 -0.78 -34.37
CA SER A 243 -21.88 -1.58 -35.45
C SER A 243 -21.75 -3.11 -35.28
N LEU A 244 -21.09 -3.58 -34.22
CA LEU A 244 -20.91 -4.99 -33.89
C LEU A 244 -21.34 -5.19 -32.43
N ASP A 245 -22.64 -5.36 -32.19
CA ASP A 245 -23.16 -5.86 -30.91
C ASP A 245 -23.29 -7.39 -31.07
N PRO A 246 -22.22 -8.18 -30.76
CA PRO A 246 -22.28 -9.61 -30.96
C PRO A 246 -23.32 -10.22 -30.03
N ASP A 247 -24.14 -11.13 -30.57
CA ASP A 247 -25.03 -11.95 -29.76
C ASP A 247 -24.23 -12.62 -28.64
N PRO A 248 -24.58 -12.43 -27.35
CA PRO A 248 -23.79 -12.96 -26.26
C PRO A 248 -23.80 -14.48 -26.31
N GLU A 249 -22.61 -15.08 -26.14
CA GLU A 249 -22.45 -16.52 -26.10
C GLU A 249 -23.23 -17.15 -24.93
N PHE A 250 -23.56 -18.43 -25.02
CA PHE A 250 -24.32 -19.13 -23.98
C PHE A 250 -23.74 -18.94 -22.57
N THR A 251 -22.41 -18.99 -22.43
CA THR A 251 -21.71 -18.83 -21.15
C THR A 251 -21.81 -17.40 -20.60
N GLN A 252 -21.83 -16.38 -21.46
CA GLN A 252 -22.03 -14.99 -21.08
C GLN A 252 -23.48 -14.75 -20.63
N ARG A 253 -24.46 -15.33 -21.34
CA ARG A 253 -25.87 -15.30 -20.94
C ARG A 253 -26.06 -15.98 -19.59
N ALA A 254 -25.41 -17.13 -19.37
CA ALA A 254 -25.45 -17.85 -18.09
C ALA A 254 -24.87 -17.01 -16.94
N LEU A 255 -23.70 -16.38 -17.15
CA LEU A 255 -23.07 -15.51 -16.16
C LEU A 255 -24.00 -14.34 -15.78
N ASN A 256 -24.46 -13.58 -16.77
CA ASN A 256 -25.27 -12.38 -16.53
C ASN A 256 -26.61 -12.71 -15.86
N PHE A 257 -27.26 -13.81 -16.29
CA PHE A 257 -28.56 -14.19 -15.74
C PHE A 257 -28.47 -14.75 -14.32
N LEU A 258 -27.48 -15.60 -14.04
CA LEU A 258 -27.39 -16.31 -12.76
C LEU A 258 -26.59 -15.56 -11.68
N TYR A 259 -25.67 -14.68 -12.09
CA TYR A 259 -24.69 -14.04 -11.21
C TYR A 259 -24.61 -12.52 -11.39
N GLY A 260 -25.58 -11.91 -12.10
CA GLY A 260 -25.68 -10.45 -12.25
C GLY A 260 -26.45 -9.75 -11.12
N ASP A 261 -27.01 -10.50 -10.16
CA ASP A 261 -27.91 -9.98 -9.11
C ASP A 261 -27.17 -9.24 -7.98
N LYS A 262 -25.91 -9.59 -7.74
CA LYS A 262 -25.05 -9.03 -6.69
C LYS A 262 -23.58 -9.21 -7.05
N PRO A 263 -22.64 -8.58 -6.34
CA PRO A 263 -21.22 -8.83 -6.56
C PRO A 263 -20.84 -10.28 -6.24
N TRP A 264 -20.16 -10.93 -7.18
CA TRP A 264 -19.58 -12.26 -7.02
C TRP A 264 -18.08 -12.21 -7.27
N ILE A 265 -17.35 -13.09 -6.58
CA ILE A 265 -15.91 -13.29 -6.78
C ILE A 265 -15.60 -14.79 -6.81
N CYS A 266 -14.51 -15.15 -7.49
CA CYS A 266 -13.90 -16.47 -7.44
C CYS A 266 -12.48 -16.34 -6.90
N ALA A 267 -12.12 -17.15 -5.91
CA ALA A 267 -10.76 -17.19 -5.40
C ALA A 267 -10.38 -18.62 -5.01
N SER A 268 -9.21 -19.09 -5.47
CA SER A 268 -8.75 -20.48 -5.25
C SER A 268 -9.79 -21.54 -5.67
N ASP A 269 -10.41 -21.35 -6.85
CA ASP A 269 -11.43 -22.24 -7.43
C ASP A 269 -12.73 -22.36 -6.58
N LYS A 270 -13.01 -21.37 -5.73
CA LYS A 270 -14.22 -21.28 -4.92
C LYS A 270 -14.99 -20.00 -5.22
N LEU A 271 -16.30 -20.13 -5.39
CA LEU A 271 -17.19 -18.99 -5.62
C LEU A 271 -17.70 -18.39 -4.31
N TYR A 272 -17.83 -17.08 -4.30
CA TYR A 272 -18.38 -16.32 -3.19
C TYR A 272 -19.32 -15.22 -3.72
N PHE A 273 -20.35 -14.89 -2.95
CA PHE A 273 -21.25 -13.76 -3.23
C PHE A 273 -21.27 -12.78 -2.07
N TRP A 274 -21.44 -11.51 -2.40
CA TRP A 274 -21.54 -10.44 -1.43
C TRP A 274 -22.88 -10.47 -0.67
N THR A 275 -22.83 -10.36 0.65
CA THR A 275 -24.01 -10.36 1.54
C THR A 275 -24.46 -8.97 1.94
N GLY A 276 -23.67 -7.94 1.67
CA GLY A 276 -23.82 -6.59 2.25
C GLY A 276 -22.68 -6.24 3.21
N SER A 277 -22.05 -7.23 3.84
CA SER A 277 -20.94 -7.03 4.79
C SER A 277 -19.74 -7.96 4.59
N TYR A 278 -19.91 -9.09 3.90
CA TYR A 278 -18.83 -10.03 3.58
C TYR A 278 -19.15 -10.89 2.35
N TYR A 279 -18.18 -11.66 1.89
CA TYR A 279 -18.31 -12.65 0.83
C TYR A 279 -18.58 -14.04 1.39
N LYS A 280 -19.79 -14.55 1.17
CA LYS A 280 -20.20 -15.88 1.61
C LYS A 280 -19.89 -16.92 0.54
N HIS A 281 -19.21 -18.00 0.94
CA HIS A 281 -18.87 -19.11 0.05
C HIS A 281 -20.13 -19.80 -0.49
N SER A 282 -20.22 -19.96 -1.81
CA SER A 282 -21.22 -20.78 -2.48
C SER A 282 -20.57 -22.05 -3.05
N PRO A 283 -20.84 -23.24 -2.49
CA PRO A 283 -20.25 -24.48 -2.99
C PRO A 283 -20.74 -24.83 -4.39
N ASP A 284 -19.88 -25.42 -5.22
CA ASP A 284 -20.26 -25.92 -6.55
C ASP A 284 -21.46 -26.89 -6.53
N ALA A 285 -21.68 -27.61 -5.43
CA ALA A 285 -22.83 -28.49 -5.26
C ALA A 285 -24.18 -27.75 -5.23
N VAL A 286 -24.16 -26.46 -4.85
CA VAL A 286 -25.32 -25.56 -4.88
C VAL A 286 -25.46 -24.89 -6.25
N GLU A 287 -24.33 -24.53 -6.87
CA GLU A 287 -24.32 -23.81 -8.15
C GLU A 287 -24.61 -24.71 -9.35
N ARG A 288 -24.12 -25.96 -9.36
CA ARG A 288 -24.37 -26.91 -10.46
C ARG A 288 -25.86 -27.16 -10.72
N PRO A 289 -26.72 -27.42 -9.73
CA PRO A 289 -28.16 -27.54 -9.95
C PRO A 289 -28.80 -26.27 -10.51
N LYS A 290 -28.42 -25.08 -10.02
CA LYS A 290 -28.94 -23.80 -10.53
C LYS A 290 -28.60 -23.60 -12.01
N ILE A 291 -27.35 -23.83 -12.38
CA ILE A 291 -26.89 -23.77 -13.78
C ILE A 291 -27.61 -24.83 -14.62
N ALA A 292 -27.78 -26.05 -14.10
CA ALA A 292 -28.50 -27.11 -14.82
C ALA A 292 -29.97 -26.72 -15.09
N SER A 293 -30.66 -26.11 -14.12
CA SER A 293 -32.02 -25.59 -14.30
C SER A 293 -32.06 -24.49 -15.36
N PHE A 294 -31.10 -23.56 -15.35
CA PHE A 294 -30.97 -22.53 -16.39
C PHE A 294 -30.76 -23.14 -17.78
N CYS A 295 -29.82 -24.07 -17.91
CA CYS A 295 -29.58 -24.81 -19.15
C CYS A 295 -30.85 -25.50 -19.67
N ASN A 296 -31.68 -26.01 -18.77
CA ASN A 296 -32.94 -26.68 -19.10
C ASN A 296 -34.10 -25.73 -19.42
N SER A 297 -33.97 -24.44 -19.11
CA SER A 297 -34.98 -23.43 -19.42
C SER A 297 -34.88 -22.88 -20.85
N ILE A 298 -33.72 -23.05 -21.50
CA ILE A 298 -33.46 -22.48 -22.83
C ILE A 298 -33.94 -23.45 -23.91
N ALA A 299 -35.14 -23.20 -24.40
CA ALA A 299 -35.73 -23.87 -25.56
C ALA A 299 -35.30 -23.19 -26.88
N VAL A 300 -34.90 -23.98 -27.87
CA VAL A 300 -34.58 -23.51 -29.22
C VAL A 300 -35.45 -24.25 -30.22
N GLN A 301 -36.22 -23.50 -31.00
CA GLN A 301 -37.03 -24.04 -32.09
C GLN A 301 -36.15 -24.33 -33.30
N GLN A 302 -36.27 -25.53 -33.85
CA GLN A 302 -35.57 -25.97 -35.05
C GLN A 302 -36.31 -25.52 -36.32
N LYS A 303 -35.63 -25.58 -37.46
CA LYS A 303 -36.22 -25.23 -38.78
C LYS A 303 -37.43 -26.10 -39.16
N ASP A 304 -37.57 -27.27 -38.55
CA ASP A 304 -38.68 -28.21 -38.74
C ASP A 304 -39.86 -27.97 -37.77
N GLY A 305 -39.77 -26.94 -36.91
CA GLY A 305 -40.79 -26.61 -35.92
C GLY A 305 -40.65 -27.33 -34.57
N SER A 306 -39.74 -28.30 -34.44
CA SER A 306 -39.51 -29.03 -33.18
C SER A 306 -38.79 -28.18 -32.14
N ILE A 307 -39.09 -28.39 -30.86
CA ILE A 307 -38.43 -27.71 -29.74
C ILE A 307 -37.33 -28.61 -29.16
N ARG A 308 -36.11 -28.06 -29.03
CA ARG A 308 -34.97 -28.75 -28.42
C ARG A 308 -34.35 -27.90 -27.32
N TYR A 309 -33.77 -28.56 -26.31
CA TYR A 309 -32.97 -27.94 -25.25
C TYR A 309 -31.48 -28.24 -25.48
N PRO A 310 -30.79 -27.51 -26.39
CA PRO A 310 -29.43 -27.85 -26.79
C PRO A 310 -28.41 -27.77 -25.64
N TYR A 311 -28.69 -26.94 -24.63
CA TYR A 311 -27.79 -26.67 -23.50
C TYR A 311 -28.03 -27.57 -22.28
N ALA A 312 -29.11 -28.35 -22.25
CA ALA A 312 -29.45 -29.26 -21.14
C ALA A 312 -28.56 -30.52 -21.12
N LYS A 313 -27.24 -30.34 -20.93
CA LYS A 313 -26.23 -31.39 -20.92
C LYS A 313 -25.18 -31.14 -19.83
N PRO A 314 -24.58 -32.19 -19.23
CA PRO A 314 -23.57 -32.04 -18.19
C PRO A 314 -22.33 -31.23 -18.61
N SER A 315 -21.93 -31.33 -19.89
CA SER A 315 -20.80 -30.55 -20.42
C SER A 315 -21.04 -29.06 -20.35
N LYS A 316 -22.25 -28.60 -20.68
CA LYS A 316 -22.62 -27.18 -20.68
C LYS A 316 -22.73 -26.60 -19.28
N VAL A 317 -23.18 -27.39 -18.32
CA VAL A 317 -23.15 -27.01 -16.89
C VAL A 317 -21.72 -26.78 -16.41
N ARG A 318 -20.80 -27.69 -16.75
CA ARG A 318 -19.38 -27.54 -16.40
C ARG A 318 -18.72 -26.35 -17.09
N GLU A 319 -18.99 -26.16 -18.38
CA GLU A 319 -18.49 -25.05 -19.17
C GLU A 319 -18.96 -23.69 -18.62
N ALA A 320 -20.25 -23.57 -18.28
CA ALA A 320 -20.78 -22.36 -17.66
C ALA A 320 -20.19 -22.10 -16.27
N LEU A 321 -20.09 -23.12 -15.40
CA LEU A 321 -19.49 -22.96 -14.08
C LEU A 321 -18.01 -22.55 -14.17
N GLN A 322 -17.25 -23.18 -15.07
CA GLN A 322 -15.85 -22.83 -15.29
C GLN A 322 -15.72 -21.39 -15.80
N TRP A 323 -16.53 -21.00 -16.79
CA TRP A 323 -16.55 -19.63 -17.30
C TRP A 323 -16.88 -18.60 -16.22
N VAL A 324 -17.84 -18.89 -15.34
CA VAL A 324 -18.18 -18.03 -14.19
C VAL A 324 -16.99 -17.88 -13.26
N LYS A 325 -16.30 -18.97 -12.93
CA LYS A 325 -15.11 -18.96 -12.08
C LYS A 325 -13.97 -18.17 -12.72
N ASP A 326 -13.68 -18.40 -13.99
CA ASP A 326 -12.60 -17.73 -14.72
C ASP A 326 -12.87 -16.23 -14.86
N ARG A 327 -14.13 -15.83 -15.12
CA ARG A 327 -14.47 -14.42 -15.34
C ARG A 327 -14.48 -13.58 -14.06
N LEU A 328 -14.78 -14.21 -12.93
CA LEU A 328 -14.88 -13.60 -11.61
C LEU A 328 -13.62 -13.82 -10.75
N GLU A 329 -12.56 -14.39 -11.33
CA GLU A 329 -11.34 -14.70 -10.60
C GLU A 329 -10.64 -13.44 -10.08
N ILE A 330 -10.29 -13.46 -8.80
CA ILE A 330 -9.44 -12.46 -8.15
C ILE A 330 -8.21 -13.14 -7.56
N ASP A 331 -7.15 -12.37 -7.35
CA ASP A 331 -5.96 -12.86 -6.64
C ASP A 331 -6.33 -13.28 -5.20
N PRO A 332 -6.11 -14.55 -4.81
CA PRO A 332 -6.37 -15.02 -3.45
C PRO A 332 -5.65 -14.24 -2.34
N ASN A 333 -4.55 -13.54 -2.64
CA ASN A 333 -3.83 -12.71 -1.68
C ASN A 333 -4.59 -11.42 -1.30
N LEU A 334 -5.60 -11.03 -2.08
CA LEU A 334 -6.48 -9.90 -1.76
C LEU A 334 -7.57 -10.27 -0.74
N LEU A 335 -7.75 -11.58 -0.46
CA LEU A 335 -8.73 -12.02 0.51
C LEU A 335 -8.33 -11.66 1.94
N ASN A 336 -9.29 -11.20 2.72
CA ASN A 336 -9.15 -10.85 4.13
C ASN A 336 -7.96 -9.91 4.37
N PRO A 337 -7.95 -8.71 3.76
CA PRO A 337 -6.84 -7.77 3.85
C PRO A 337 -6.54 -7.35 5.31
N PRO A 338 -5.36 -6.76 5.59
CA PRO A 338 -4.99 -6.24 6.91
C PRO A 338 -6.11 -5.42 7.56
N GLY A 339 -6.27 -5.56 8.88
CA GLY A 339 -7.42 -5.04 9.61
C GLY A 339 -8.44 -6.12 9.98
N LEU A 340 -9.68 -5.71 10.28
CA LEU A 340 -10.73 -6.59 10.79
C LEU A 340 -12.12 -6.24 10.26
N ASN A 341 -12.86 -7.24 9.78
CA ASN A 341 -14.26 -7.04 9.44
C ASN A 341 -15.11 -7.02 10.72
N CYS A 342 -15.77 -5.90 10.99
CA CYS A 342 -16.63 -5.69 12.15
C CYS A 342 -18.11 -5.60 11.74
N THR A 343 -19.02 -5.78 12.69
CA THR A 343 -20.48 -5.76 12.43
C THR A 343 -20.96 -4.37 11.98
N ASN A 344 -20.26 -3.32 12.41
CA ASN A 344 -20.55 -1.92 12.13
C ASN A 344 -19.63 -1.29 11.05
N GLY A 345 -18.89 -2.11 10.30
CA GLY A 345 -18.00 -1.66 9.22
C GLY A 345 -16.69 -2.45 9.16
N VAL A 346 -15.77 -2.05 8.30
CA VAL A 346 -14.41 -2.60 8.25
C VAL A 346 -13.48 -1.70 9.03
N LEU A 347 -12.73 -2.28 9.96
CA LEU A 347 -11.62 -1.61 10.63
C LEU A 347 -10.37 -1.74 9.77
N GLU A 348 -10.14 -0.75 8.89
CA GLU A 348 -8.96 -0.70 8.04
C GLU A 348 -7.72 -0.33 8.85
N LEU A 349 -6.64 -1.10 8.68
CA LEU A 349 -5.35 -0.82 9.29
C LEU A 349 -4.44 -0.08 8.30
N GLY A 350 -3.99 1.12 8.69
CA GLY A 350 -3.02 1.93 7.96
C GLY A 350 -1.70 2.05 8.71
N TRP A 351 -0.61 2.29 7.97
CA TRP A 351 0.74 2.39 8.52
C TRP A 351 1.42 3.70 8.12
N ASN A 352 1.91 4.46 9.11
CA ASN A 352 2.83 5.58 8.88
C ASN A 352 4.20 5.21 9.46
N GLY A 353 5.10 4.76 8.58
CA GLY A 353 6.33 4.10 9.00
C GLY A 353 6.01 2.85 9.85
N SER A 354 6.58 2.77 11.05
CA SER A 354 6.31 1.70 12.02
C SER A 354 5.10 1.97 12.93
N THR A 355 4.40 3.10 12.75
CA THR A 355 3.26 3.46 13.60
C THR A 355 1.95 2.97 12.97
N PRO A 356 1.21 2.07 13.64
CA PRO A 356 -0.10 1.64 13.18
C PRO A 356 -1.15 2.72 13.46
N SER A 357 -2.13 2.81 12.57
CA SER A 357 -3.32 3.65 12.67
C SER A 357 -4.50 2.88 12.11
N TRP A 358 -5.72 3.19 12.51
CA TRP A 358 -6.90 2.52 11.96
C TRP A 358 -8.07 3.48 11.83
N ARG A 359 -8.99 3.13 10.93
CA ARG A 359 -10.24 3.85 10.73
C ARG A 359 -11.36 2.85 10.47
N LEU A 360 -12.56 3.17 10.95
CA LEU A 360 -13.76 2.43 10.61
C LEU A 360 -14.32 2.99 9.31
N VAL A 361 -14.51 2.13 8.30
CA VAL A 361 -15.13 2.47 7.02
C VAL A 361 -16.35 1.58 6.78
N ASP A 362 -17.26 2.02 5.93
CA ASP A 362 -18.43 1.21 5.57
C ASP A 362 -18.03 -0.08 4.84
N HIS A 363 -18.87 -1.11 4.97
CA HIS A 363 -18.69 -2.33 4.19
C HIS A 363 -18.77 -2.03 2.70
N ALA A 364 -17.79 -2.52 1.94
CA ALA A 364 -17.73 -2.34 0.50
C ALA A 364 -17.39 -3.66 -0.20
N PRO A 365 -17.99 -3.97 -1.36
CA PRO A 365 -17.64 -5.16 -2.15
C PRO A 365 -16.16 -5.22 -2.59
N ALA A 366 -15.48 -4.07 -2.65
CA ALA A 366 -14.04 -4.02 -2.94
C ALA A 366 -13.16 -4.56 -1.78
N LEU A 367 -13.72 -4.71 -0.57
CA LEU A 367 -13.05 -5.25 0.60
C LEU A 367 -13.39 -6.73 0.75
N TYR A 368 -12.51 -7.61 0.26
CA TYR A 368 -12.78 -9.04 0.11
C TYR A 368 -12.65 -9.85 1.42
N TYR A 369 -13.48 -9.56 2.41
CA TYR A 369 -13.58 -10.41 3.61
C TYR A 369 -14.47 -11.63 3.34
N THR A 370 -13.96 -12.83 3.60
CA THR A 370 -14.66 -14.10 3.32
C THR A 370 -15.31 -14.71 4.57
N TYR A 371 -15.50 -13.91 5.61
CA TYR A 371 -16.05 -14.32 6.89
C TYR A 371 -17.05 -13.32 7.41
N GLU A 372 -18.05 -13.85 8.11
CA GLU A 372 -19.08 -13.05 8.76
C GLU A 372 -18.47 -12.27 9.93
N PRO A 373 -18.68 -10.94 9.99
CA PRO A 373 -18.20 -10.16 11.11
C PRO A 373 -19.02 -10.48 12.37
N LEU A 374 -18.32 -10.73 13.47
CA LEU A 374 -18.95 -10.99 14.78
C LEU A 374 -18.56 -9.96 15.85
N ALA A 375 -17.43 -9.28 15.68
CA ALA A 375 -16.98 -8.24 16.58
C ALA A 375 -17.56 -6.89 16.16
N THR A 376 -18.06 -6.12 17.13
CA THR A 376 -18.39 -4.70 16.93
C THR A 376 -17.21 -3.85 17.38
N TYR A 377 -16.79 -2.88 16.58
CA TYR A 377 -15.79 -1.90 17.03
C TYR A 377 -16.49 -0.78 17.81
N ASP A 378 -16.23 -0.72 19.12
CA ASP A 378 -16.69 0.36 19.99
C ASP A 378 -15.51 0.84 20.86
N PRO A 379 -14.98 2.07 20.64
CA PRO A 379 -13.86 2.60 21.41
C PRO A 379 -14.17 2.78 22.91
N ASN A 380 -15.45 2.82 23.29
CA ASN A 380 -15.91 3.04 24.67
C ASN A 380 -16.42 1.76 25.35
N ALA A 381 -16.16 0.59 24.76
CA ALA A 381 -16.62 -0.68 25.29
C ALA A 381 -16.15 -0.95 26.74
N SER A 382 -17.05 -1.47 27.58
CA SER A 382 -16.75 -1.84 28.96
C SER A 382 -15.67 -2.93 29.03
N THR A 383 -14.66 -2.73 29.87
CA THR A 383 -13.55 -3.68 30.00
C THR A 383 -13.81 -4.80 31.01
N GLU A 384 -14.88 -4.74 31.81
CA GLU A 384 -15.11 -5.64 32.96
C GLU A 384 -14.97 -7.13 32.61
N PHE A 385 -15.75 -7.63 31.65
CA PHE A 385 -15.73 -9.04 31.27
C PHE A 385 -14.46 -9.42 30.50
N CYS A 386 -13.92 -8.49 29.72
CA CYS A 386 -12.65 -8.69 29.02
C CYS A 386 -11.49 -8.83 30.02
N ASP A 387 -11.44 -7.98 31.04
CA ASP A 387 -10.42 -8.01 32.09
C ASP A 387 -10.55 -9.28 32.94
N ARG A 388 -11.79 -9.73 33.22
CA ARG A 388 -12.04 -11.01 33.90
C ARG A 388 -11.58 -12.21 33.07
N LEU A 389 -11.80 -12.20 31.75
CA LEU A 389 -11.29 -13.24 30.85
C LEU A 389 -9.74 -13.26 30.85
N LEU A 390 -9.13 -12.08 30.66
CA LEU A 390 -7.68 -11.93 30.61
C LEU A 390 -7.00 -12.19 31.96
N ALA A 391 -7.76 -12.22 33.06
CA ALA A 391 -7.29 -12.64 34.37
C ALA A 391 -6.79 -14.09 34.40
N ALA A 392 -7.13 -14.92 33.40
CA ALA A 392 -6.55 -16.25 33.22
C ALA A 392 -5.01 -16.23 33.11
N LEU A 393 -4.43 -15.10 32.70
CA LEU A 393 -2.99 -14.88 32.61
C LEU A 393 -2.51 -13.85 33.64
N GLU A 394 -1.30 -14.07 34.15
CA GLU A 394 -0.56 -13.07 34.94
C GLU A 394 -0.23 -11.83 34.10
N PRO A 395 -0.09 -10.63 34.70
CA PRO A 395 0.05 -9.37 33.95
C PRO A 395 1.10 -9.39 32.84
N GLY A 396 2.33 -9.84 33.13
CA GLY A 396 3.39 -9.94 32.12
C GLY A 396 3.08 -10.93 30.99
N GLN A 397 2.47 -12.07 31.33
CA GLN A 397 2.05 -13.08 30.35
C GLN A 397 0.87 -12.59 29.49
N ARG A 398 -0.02 -11.80 30.07
CA ARG A 398 -1.15 -11.16 29.38
C ARG A 398 -0.67 -10.18 28.32
N GLU A 399 0.35 -9.39 28.60
CA GLU A 399 0.96 -8.50 27.61
C GLU A 399 1.57 -9.28 26.45
N ILE A 400 2.33 -10.35 26.74
CA ILE A 400 2.91 -11.22 25.70
C ILE A 400 1.79 -11.79 24.81
N PHE A 401 0.72 -12.30 25.43
CA PHE A 401 -0.44 -12.82 24.72
C PHE A 401 -1.06 -11.76 23.82
N LEU A 402 -1.47 -10.61 24.38
CA LEU A 402 -2.13 -9.54 23.63
C LEU A 402 -1.27 -9.00 22.49
N ARG A 403 0.03 -8.76 22.70
CA ARG A 403 0.94 -8.30 21.64
C ARG A 403 1.15 -9.35 20.56
N THR A 404 1.16 -10.64 20.92
CA THR A 404 1.25 -11.73 19.94
C THR A 404 -0.03 -11.82 19.10
N ILE A 405 -1.22 -11.70 19.72
CA ILE A 405 -2.48 -11.65 18.99
C ILE A 405 -2.56 -10.38 18.13
N ALA A 406 -2.12 -9.23 18.63
CA ALA A 406 -2.08 -7.97 17.88
C ALA A 406 -1.21 -8.07 16.62
N ALA A 407 -0.08 -8.78 16.68
CA ALA A 407 0.75 -9.03 15.52
C ALA A 407 0.01 -9.76 14.38
N SER A 408 -1.04 -10.53 14.68
CA SER A 408 -1.84 -11.25 13.66
C SER A 408 -2.77 -10.35 12.82
N LEU A 409 -2.96 -9.08 13.21
CA LEU A 409 -3.72 -8.12 12.42
C LEU A 409 -3.04 -7.79 11.08
N ASP A 410 -1.70 -7.71 11.10
CA ASP A 410 -0.83 -7.53 9.93
C ASP A 410 0.62 -7.97 10.23
N LEU A 411 0.80 -9.29 10.29
CA LEU A 411 2.08 -9.89 10.63
C LEU A 411 3.21 -9.55 9.62
N PRO A 412 2.97 -9.49 8.30
CA PRO A 412 3.97 -9.07 7.33
C PRO A 412 4.56 -7.69 7.66
N THR A 413 3.72 -6.69 7.94
CA THR A 413 4.20 -5.34 8.26
C THR A 413 4.91 -5.30 9.63
N VAL A 414 4.41 -6.03 10.63
CA VAL A 414 5.08 -6.14 11.93
C VAL A 414 6.48 -6.75 11.76
N ARG A 415 6.62 -7.84 11.00
CA ARG A 415 7.93 -8.48 10.73
C ARG A 415 8.87 -7.58 9.95
N LYS A 416 8.35 -6.75 9.03
CA LYS A 416 9.15 -5.75 8.30
C LYS A 416 9.90 -4.80 9.24
N TYR A 417 9.28 -4.36 10.34
CA TYR A 417 9.89 -3.37 11.26
C TYR A 417 10.47 -3.98 12.54
N LYS A 418 9.99 -5.13 13.00
CA LYS A 418 10.42 -5.78 14.26
C LYS A 418 11.14 -7.11 14.05
N GLY A 419 11.30 -7.56 12.81
CA GLY A 419 12.01 -8.79 12.47
C GLY A 419 11.39 -10.01 13.14
N ARG A 420 12.24 -10.82 13.79
CA ARG A 420 11.88 -12.10 14.43
C ARG A 420 11.40 -11.96 15.87
N LEU A 421 10.94 -10.77 16.27
CA LEU A 421 10.52 -10.50 17.63
C LEU A 421 9.27 -11.28 18.05
N VAL A 422 8.36 -11.57 17.10
CA VAL A 422 7.16 -12.37 17.34
C VAL A 422 7.55 -13.85 17.37
N ARG A 423 7.41 -14.47 18.55
CA ARG A 423 7.74 -15.87 18.83
C ARG A 423 6.49 -16.75 18.81
N GLY A 424 6.66 -18.06 18.65
CA GLY A 424 5.62 -19.03 18.93
C GLY A 424 5.36 -19.14 20.44
N LEU A 425 4.11 -19.38 20.84
CA LEU A 425 3.74 -19.54 22.24
C LEU A 425 3.38 -20.98 22.57
N LEU A 426 4.00 -21.52 23.60
CA LEU A 426 3.62 -22.78 24.25
C LEU A 426 2.71 -22.47 25.43
N LEU A 427 1.50 -23.02 25.44
CA LEU A 427 0.47 -22.73 26.45
C LEU A 427 0.37 -23.92 27.41
N LYS A 428 1.14 -23.88 28.50
CA LYS A 428 1.21 -24.93 29.54
C LYS A 428 0.11 -24.72 30.58
N GLY A 429 -0.56 -25.80 30.98
CA GLY A 429 -1.49 -25.79 32.10
C GLY A 429 -2.55 -26.88 31.98
N ASP A 430 -3.09 -27.31 33.12
CA ASP A 430 -4.06 -28.40 33.16
C ASP A 430 -5.47 -27.91 32.80
N GLY A 431 -6.44 -28.81 32.65
CA GLY A 431 -7.81 -28.45 32.26
C GLY A 431 -8.42 -27.35 33.16
N SER A 432 -9.42 -26.63 32.63
CA SER A 432 -10.17 -25.60 33.37
C SER A 432 -9.37 -24.38 33.83
N ASN A 433 -8.50 -23.86 32.97
CA ASN A 433 -7.65 -22.69 33.27
C ASN A 433 -7.87 -21.48 32.35
N GLY A 434 -8.94 -21.48 31.55
CA GLY A 434 -9.32 -20.35 30.68
C GLY A 434 -8.70 -20.37 29.27
N LYS A 435 -7.83 -21.34 28.93
CA LYS A 435 -7.24 -21.47 27.59
C LYS A 435 -8.28 -21.53 26.46
N ASP A 436 -9.29 -22.39 26.63
CA ASP A 436 -10.36 -22.55 25.63
C ASP A 436 -11.18 -21.27 25.46
N SER A 437 -11.49 -20.58 26.56
CA SER A 437 -12.24 -19.32 26.54
C SER A 437 -11.47 -18.21 25.82
N LEU A 438 -10.15 -18.10 26.04
CA LEU A 438 -9.31 -17.17 25.29
C LEU A 438 -9.26 -17.50 23.80
N ARG A 439 -9.14 -18.79 23.46
CA ARG A 439 -9.16 -19.24 22.06
C ARG A 439 -10.49 -18.90 21.39
N GLU A 440 -11.60 -19.08 22.11
CA GLU A 440 -12.94 -18.80 21.61
C GLU A 440 -13.12 -17.31 21.26
N VAL A 441 -12.69 -16.41 22.16
CA VAL A 441 -12.75 -14.96 21.92
C VAL A 441 -11.87 -14.54 20.74
N VAL A 442 -10.66 -15.08 20.64
CA VAL A 442 -9.77 -14.80 19.50
C VAL A 442 -10.33 -15.36 18.18
N ALA A 443 -10.97 -16.53 18.23
CA ALA A 443 -11.58 -17.13 17.05
C ALA A 443 -12.80 -16.32 16.57
N ALA A 444 -13.66 -15.89 17.49
CA ALA A 444 -14.82 -15.08 17.20
C ALA A 444 -14.43 -13.70 16.63
N MET A 445 -13.33 -13.09 17.11
CA MET A 445 -12.78 -11.86 16.53
C MET A 445 -12.57 -11.98 15.02
N TYR A 446 -12.09 -13.13 14.54
CA TYR A 446 -11.86 -13.42 13.10
C TYR A 446 -12.98 -14.21 12.43
N GLY A 447 -14.21 -14.20 12.97
CA GLY A 447 -15.36 -14.91 12.41
C GLY A 447 -15.10 -16.42 12.21
N TYR A 448 -14.24 -17.02 13.04
CA TYR A 448 -13.77 -18.41 12.98
C TYR A 448 -13.06 -18.84 11.68
N LYS A 449 -12.82 -17.92 10.73
CA LYS A 449 -12.13 -18.24 9.46
C LYS A 449 -10.63 -17.94 9.48
N GLY A 450 -10.18 -17.02 10.34
CA GLY A 450 -8.75 -16.69 10.51
C GLY A 450 -7.94 -17.67 11.36
N MET A 451 -8.58 -18.73 11.86
CA MET A 451 -8.00 -19.70 12.81
C MET A 451 -7.69 -21.04 12.14
N THR A 452 -6.51 -21.60 12.42
CA THR A 452 -6.16 -22.99 12.12
C THR A 452 -5.70 -23.74 13.38
N GLY A 453 -5.63 -25.06 13.29
CA GLY A 453 -5.19 -25.94 14.39
C GLY A 453 -4.20 -27.00 13.93
N CYS A 454 -3.22 -26.63 13.10
CA CYS A 454 -2.14 -27.53 12.70
C CYS A 454 -1.27 -27.84 13.92
N THR A 455 -1.22 -29.11 14.29
CA THR A 455 -0.51 -29.63 15.47
C THR A 455 0.98 -29.78 15.20
N LEU A 456 1.78 -29.93 16.26
CA LEU A 456 3.21 -30.25 16.13
C LEU A 456 3.46 -31.53 15.31
N THR A 457 2.56 -32.50 15.40
CA THR A 457 2.59 -33.73 14.60
C THR A 457 2.37 -33.47 13.12
N ASP A 458 1.49 -32.53 12.77
CA ASP A 458 1.26 -32.14 11.37
C ASP A 458 2.51 -31.49 10.75
N PHE A 459 3.18 -30.61 11.50
CA PHE A 459 4.46 -30.04 11.07
C PHE A 459 5.54 -31.10 10.92
N LYS A 460 5.60 -32.09 11.83
CA LYS A 460 6.52 -33.21 11.69
C LYS A 460 6.21 -34.04 10.44
N ALA A 461 4.94 -34.36 10.20
CA ALA A 461 4.51 -35.12 9.03
C ALA A 461 4.83 -34.39 7.72
N TYR A 462 4.77 -33.05 7.72
CA TYR A 462 5.19 -32.23 6.61
C TYR A 462 6.67 -32.43 6.26
N ASP A 463 7.55 -32.40 7.26
CA ASP A 463 8.98 -32.61 7.06
C ASP A 463 9.28 -34.03 6.56
N ASP A 464 8.44 -35.00 6.94
CA ASP A 464 8.50 -36.40 6.48
C ASP A 464 7.86 -36.59 5.08
N GLY A 465 7.44 -35.51 4.40
CA GLY A 465 6.95 -35.49 3.02
C GLY A 465 5.43 -35.37 2.85
N ARG A 466 4.65 -35.38 3.93
CA ARG A 466 3.18 -35.24 3.87
C ARG A 466 2.78 -33.77 3.96
N LYS A 467 2.82 -33.04 2.83
CA LYS A 467 2.64 -31.57 2.80
C LYS A 467 1.20 -31.07 2.98
N PHE A 468 0.20 -31.91 2.65
CA PHE A 468 -1.22 -31.54 2.66
C PHE A 468 -1.76 -30.88 3.95
N PRO A 469 -1.42 -31.32 5.18
CA PRO A 469 -1.99 -30.78 6.41
C PRO A 469 -1.72 -29.28 6.63
N LEU A 470 -0.58 -28.78 6.13
CA LEU A 470 -0.15 -27.38 6.31
C LEU A 470 -0.71 -26.43 5.25
N SER A 471 -1.37 -26.93 4.20
CA SER A 471 -2.06 -26.09 3.20
C SER A 471 -3.05 -25.08 3.80
N ARG A 472 -3.63 -25.44 4.95
CA ARG A 472 -4.55 -24.59 5.72
C ARG A 472 -3.90 -23.33 6.28
N LEU A 473 -2.57 -23.32 6.46
CA LEU A 473 -1.83 -22.17 6.99
C LEU A 473 -1.76 -21.00 6.01
N ARG A 474 -2.03 -21.21 4.72
CA ARG A 474 -1.91 -20.19 3.67
C ARG A 474 -2.72 -18.92 3.95
N LEU A 475 -3.95 -19.08 4.45
CA LEU A 475 -4.86 -17.97 4.78
C LEU A 475 -5.06 -17.82 6.29
N SER A 476 -4.21 -18.48 7.09
CA SER A 476 -4.33 -18.46 8.55
C SER A 476 -3.70 -17.21 9.14
N ARG A 477 -4.43 -16.51 10.00
CA ARG A 477 -3.91 -15.42 10.84
C ARG A 477 -3.36 -15.94 12.16
N ILE A 478 -3.94 -17.00 12.67
CA ILE A 478 -3.54 -17.64 13.91
C ILE A 478 -3.61 -19.15 13.76
N ASN A 479 -2.49 -19.82 13.95
CA ASN A 479 -2.48 -21.25 14.19
C ASN A 479 -2.52 -21.52 15.70
N TRP A 480 -3.65 -21.99 16.21
CA TRP A 480 -3.83 -22.37 17.60
C TRP A 480 -4.15 -23.87 17.72
N ALA A 481 -3.13 -24.67 17.98
CA ALA A 481 -3.27 -26.11 18.18
C ALA A 481 -3.69 -26.43 19.62
N THR A 482 -4.90 -26.96 19.82
CA THR A 482 -5.46 -27.25 21.15
C THR A 482 -4.94 -28.53 21.78
N GLU A 483 -4.46 -29.46 20.95
CA GLU A 483 -3.95 -30.76 21.38
C GLU A 483 -2.63 -31.02 20.65
N ASN A 484 -1.57 -31.31 21.40
CA ASN A 484 -0.29 -31.67 20.84
C ASN A 484 0.25 -32.91 21.53
N ALA A 485 0.62 -33.92 20.74
CA ALA A 485 1.24 -35.12 21.25
C ALA A 485 2.68 -34.84 21.70
N ASN A 486 3.10 -35.47 22.79
CA ASN A 486 4.40 -35.25 23.42
C ASN A 486 5.59 -35.95 22.70
N THR A 487 5.45 -36.23 21.40
CA THR A 487 6.32 -37.18 20.67
C THR A 487 7.36 -36.52 19.78
N ALA A 488 7.25 -35.22 19.49
CA ALA A 488 8.14 -34.54 18.55
C ALA A 488 9.20 -33.67 19.25
N LYS A 489 10.47 -33.84 18.87
CA LYS A 489 11.53 -32.90 19.22
C LYS A 489 11.30 -31.60 18.44
N LEU A 490 10.76 -30.58 19.08
CA LEU A 490 10.40 -29.29 18.46
C LEU A 490 11.54 -28.70 17.63
N ASP A 491 12.77 -28.84 18.13
CA ASP A 491 13.96 -28.29 17.50
C ASP A 491 14.34 -28.93 16.16
N LYS A 492 13.87 -30.15 15.89
CA LYS A 492 14.18 -30.85 14.64
C LYS A 492 13.19 -30.55 13.53
N ILE A 493 12.03 -30.02 13.88
CA ILE A 493 10.99 -29.68 12.92
C ILE A 493 11.42 -28.41 12.19
N GLN A 494 11.65 -28.50 10.88
CA GLN A 494 12.10 -27.38 10.06
C GLN A 494 10.92 -26.52 9.61
N SER A 495 9.80 -27.15 9.23
CA SER A 495 8.58 -26.43 8.82
C SER A 495 8.04 -25.50 9.90
N ILE A 496 8.11 -25.88 11.18
CA ILE A 496 7.67 -25.00 12.28
C ILE A 496 8.59 -23.79 12.45
N LYS A 497 9.91 -23.95 12.20
CA LYS A 497 10.85 -22.82 12.22
C LYS A 497 10.55 -21.87 11.08
N ALA A 498 10.30 -22.40 9.89
CA ALA A 498 9.90 -21.60 8.74
C ALA A 498 8.59 -20.85 9.02
N PHE A 499 7.58 -21.51 9.57
CA PHE A 499 6.32 -20.89 9.99
C PHE A 499 6.52 -19.72 10.98
N LEU A 500 7.28 -19.95 12.06
CA LEU A 500 7.50 -18.94 13.10
C LEU A 500 8.36 -17.76 12.60
N THR A 501 9.31 -18.01 11.69
CA THR A 501 10.18 -16.96 11.14
C THR A 501 9.57 -16.24 9.93
N GLY A 502 8.55 -16.81 9.31
CA GLY A 502 7.93 -16.28 8.09
C GLY A 502 8.66 -16.68 6.80
N ASP A 503 9.46 -17.75 6.85
CA ASP A 503 10.08 -18.31 5.65
C ASP A 503 9.02 -19.10 4.84
N THR A 504 9.28 -19.25 3.54
CA THR A 504 8.37 -19.91 2.61
C THR A 504 8.17 -21.39 2.98
N LEU A 505 6.91 -21.83 2.92
CA LEU A 505 6.50 -23.22 2.97
C LEU A 505 5.88 -23.58 1.63
N SER A 506 5.88 -24.86 1.28
CA SER A 506 5.19 -25.34 0.10
C SER A 506 3.93 -26.09 0.49
N SER A 507 2.96 -26.15 -0.41
CA SER A 507 1.70 -26.83 -0.19
C SER A 507 1.39 -27.67 -1.41
N GLU A 508 1.10 -28.95 -1.19
CA GLU A 508 0.62 -29.86 -2.22
C GLU A 508 -0.87 -30.10 -1.99
N GLY A 509 -1.70 -29.57 -2.89
CA GLY A 509 -3.12 -29.89 -2.95
C GLY A 509 -3.32 -31.30 -3.53
N LYS A 510 -4.35 -32.03 -3.10
CA LYS A 510 -4.63 -33.36 -3.67
C LYS A 510 -4.90 -33.24 -5.17
N GLY A 511 -3.96 -33.72 -6.00
CA GLY A 511 -4.05 -33.65 -7.46
C GLY A 511 -3.79 -32.26 -8.04
N LYS A 512 -3.11 -31.37 -7.31
CA LYS A 512 -2.62 -30.07 -7.79
C LYS A 512 -1.09 -30.02 -7.63
N ASP A 513 -0.43 -29.22 -8.48
CA ASP A 513 1.01 -29.00 -8.39
C ASP A 513 1.40 -28.36 -7.05
N GLU A 514 2.66 -28.58 -6.65
CA GLU A 514 3.24 -27.98 -5.46
C GLU A 514 3.33 -26.46 -5.63
N GLU A 515 2.78 -25.72 -4.66
CA GLU A 515 2.78 -24.25 -4.67
C GLU A 515 3.40 -23.70 -3.39
N ASP A 516 4.32 -22.75 -3.56
CA ASP A 516 4.99 -22.05 -2.47
C ASP A 516 4.11 -20.93 -1.91
N PHE A 517 4.07 -20.80 -0.59
CA PHE A 517 3.36 -19.73 0.12
C PHE A 517 4.16 -19.25 1.33
N THR A 518 3.94 -17.98 1.71
CA THR A 518 4.55 -17.39 2.90
C THR A 518 3.52 -17.31 4.02
N PRO A 519 3.74 -17.98 5.17
CA PRO A 519 2.78 -17.95 6.27
C PRO A 519 2.74 -16.59 6.96
N ALA A 520 1.55 -16.01 7.04
CA ALA A 520 1.27 -14.73 7.69
C ALA A 520 0.61 -14.87 9.08
N GLY A 521 0.60 -16.08 9.65
CA GLY A 521 -0.03 -16.37 10.93
C GLY A 521 0.93 -16.47 12.12
N VAL A 522 0.43 -16.17 13.32
CA VAL A 522 1.14 -16.42 14.59
C VAL A 522 0.84 -17.82 15.13
N GLY A 523 1.77 -18.43 15.89
CA GLY A 523 1.68 -19.81 16.36
C GLY A 523 1.46 -19.93 17.86
N LEU A 524 0.36 -20.56 18.27
CA LEU A 524 0.02 -20.90 19.65
C LEU A 524 -0.21 -22.42 19.76
N PHE A 525 0.40 -23.07 20.74
CA PHE A 525 0.36 -24.52 20.89
C PHE A 525 0.08 -24.88 22.35
N ASN A 526 -1.09 -25.47 22.60
CA ASN A 526 -1.41 -26.04 23.89
C ASN A 526 -0.53 -27.27 24.13
N VAL A 527 0.12 -27.31 25.29
CA VAL A 527 0.93 -28.46 25.71
C VAL A 527 0.48 -28.90 27.08
N ASN A 528 0.15 -30.18 27.22
CA ASN A 528 -0.20 -30.79 28.50
C ASN A 528 1.09 -31.20 29.23
N ASP A 529 1.92 -31.98 28.52
CA ASP A 529 3.27 -32.29 28.96
C ASP A 529 4.30 -31.45 28.21
N THR A 530 5.44 -31.24 28.85
CA THR A 530 6.53 -30.44 28.32
C THR A 530 7.14 -31.08 27.07
N PRO A 531 7.06 -30.40 25.89
CA PRO A 531 7.56 -30.95 24.64
C PRO A 531 9.08 -31.10 24.72
N ASN A 532 9.63 -32.10 24.02
CA ASN A 532 11.05 -32.42 24.11
C ASN A 532 11.92 -31.32 23.45
N LEU A 533 12.51 -30.48 24.28
CA LEU A 533 13.38 -29.36 23.93
C LEU A 533 14.83 -29.75 24.27
N GLN A 534 15.64 -30.08 23.25
CA GLN A 534 17.03 -30.56 23.44
C GLN A 534 18.06 -29.64 22.80
N ALA A 535 17.66 -28.67 21.97
CA ALA A 535 18.58 -27.69 21.42
C ALA A 535 19.10 -26.74 22.52
N SER A 536 20.13 -25.97 22.16
CA SER A 536 20.67 -24.93 23.02
C SER A 536 19.60 -23.94 23.47
N LEU A 537 19.71 -23.52 24.74
CA LEU A 537 18.88 -22.50 25.40
C LEU A 537 18.49 -21.32 24.50
N GLU A 538 19.47 -20.74 23.81
CA GLU A 538 19.30 -19.53 23.01
C GLU A 538 18.51 -19.78 21.71
N ALA A 539 18.71 -20.94 21.07
CA ALA A 539 18.00 -21.29 19.84
C ALA A 539 16.50 -21.48 20.07
N ILE A 540 16.13 -22.02 21.23
CA ILE A 540 14.74 -22.22 21.65
C ILE A 540 14.15 -20.88 22.12
N ALA A 541 14.85 -20.16 23.00
CA ALA A 541 14.38 -18.88 23.52
C ALA A 541 14.16 -17.84 22.41
N SER A 542 14.93 -17.88 21.32
CA SER A 542 14.73 -16.99 20.17
C SER A 542 13.43 -17.22 19.39
N ARG A 543 12.78 -18.38 19.54
CA ARG A 543 11.59 -18.78 18.76
C ARG A 543 10.36 -19.07 19.60
N TRP A 544 10.53 -19.33 20.89
CA TRP A 544 9.46 -19.76 21.79
C TRP A 544 9.32 -18.84 23.01
N GLY A 545 8.08 -18.57 23.39
CA GLY A 545 7.68 -18.10 24.72
C GLY A 545 6.74 -19.13 25.35
N VAL A 546 6.71 -19.18 26.69
CA VAL A 546 5.87 -20.13 27.43
C VAL A 546 4.89 -19.35 28.29
N LEU A 547 3.59 -19.53 28.02
CA LEU A 547 2.55 -19.01 28.90
C LEU A 547 2.06 -20.15 29.80
N THR A 548 2.23 -19.98 31.11
CA THR A 548 1.81 -20.92 32.14
C THR A 548 0.51 -20.45 32.76
N PHE A 549 -0.54 -21.24 32.54
CA PHE A 549 -1.87 -21.06 33.10
C PHE A 549 -1.98 -21.78 34.43
N THR A 550 -1.69 -21.07 35.52
CA THR A 550 -1.68 -21.60 36.90
C THR A 550 -3.04 -21.52 37.59
N LYS A 551 -3.96 -20.71 37.07
CA LYS A 551 -5.27 -20.46 37.65
C LYS A 551 -6.24 -21.60 37.34
N THR A 552 -7.06 -21.95 38.31
CA THR A 552 -8.11 -22.97 38.15
C THR A 552 -9.48 -22.31 38.28
N PHE A 553 -10.30 -22.44 37.24
CA PHE A 553 -11.66 -21.92 37.20
C PHE A 553 -12.66 -23.01 37.54
N LYS A 554 -13.52 -22.79 38.54
CA LYS A 554 -14.58 -23.72 38.95
C LYS A 554 -15.88 -23.00 39.27
N ILE A 555 -17.00 -23.69 39.09
CA ILE A 555 -18.32 -23.23 39.55
C ILE A 555 -18.36 -23.38 41.07
N GLY A 556 -18.70 -22.30 41.79
CA GLY A 556 -18.67 -22.28 43.26
C GLY A 556 -17.24 -22.33 43.79
N ALA A 557 -16.37 -21.48 43.24
CA ALA A 557 -14.95 -21.45 43.58
C ALA A 557 -14.73 -21.13 45.06
N ASP A 558 -13.72 -21.78 45.65
CA ASP A 558 -13.27 -21.51 47.00
C ASP A 558 -12.06 -20.55 46.97
N PRO A 559 -12.23 -19.26 47.34
CA PRO A 559 -11.14 -18.29 47.31
C PRO A 559 -9.95 -18.68 48.19
N LEU A 560 -10.17 -19.51 49.23
CA LEU A 560 -9.11 -19.96 50.15
C LEU A 560 -8.16 -20.99 49.49
N LYS A 561 -8.58 -21.63 48.40
CA LYS A 561 -7.76 -22.55 47.60
C LYS A 561 -7.13 -21.87 46.38
N GLY A 562 -7.32 -20.56 46.21
CA GLY A 562 -6.88 -19.83 45.03
C GLY A 562 -7.67 -20.17 43.77
N GLU A 563 -8.88 -20.72 43.91
CA GLU A 563 -9.78 -21.01 42.79
C GLU A 563 -10.54 -19.74 42.37
N ILE A 564 -10.82 -19.61 41.07
CA ILE A 564 -11.54 -18.47 40.50
C ILE A 564 -12.91 -18.93 40.01
N GLU A 565 -13.94 -18.11 40.20
CA GLU A 565 -15.30 -18.43 39.74
C GLU A 565 -15.32 -18.59 38.22
N ALA A 566 -15.75 -19.77 37.75
CA ALA A 566 -15.90 -20.07 36.33
C ALA A 566 -17.18 -19.44 35.79
N ASP A 567 -17.07 -18.76 34.64
CA ASP A 567 -18.24 -18.30 33.90
C ASP A 567 -18.37 -19.06 32.58
N PRO A 568 -19.36 -19.97 32.45
CA PRO A 568 -19.53 -20.79 31.25
C PRO A 568 -19.91 -19.96 30.01
N ARG A 569 -20.42 -18.73 30.19
CA ARG A 569 -20.83 -17.86 29.08
C ARG A 569 -19.67 -17.53 28.14
N PHE A 570 -18.44 -17.47 28.64
CA PHE A 570 -17.25 -17.24 27.80
C PHE A 570 -16.99 -18.34 26.75
N LYS A 571 -17.59 -19.53 26.89
CA LYS A 571 -17.40 -20.65 25.95
C LYS A 571 -18.70 -21.06 25.25
N TYR A 572 -19.83 -20.97 25.94
CA TYR A 572 -21.10 -21.53 25.47
C TYR A 572 -22.18 -20.49 25.16
N ASP A 573 -21.88 -19.19 25.31
CA ASP A 573 -22.80 -18.09 25.00
C ASP A 573 -22.16 -17.13 23.98
N PRO A 574 -22.36 -17.38 22.67
CA PRO A 574 -21.80 -16.55 21.61
C PRO A 574 -22.32 -15.11 21.63
N GLU A 575 -23.57 -14.88 22.03
CA GLU A 575 -24.16 -13.53 22.08
C GLU A 575 -23.50 -12.69 23.19
N PHE A 576 -23.34 -13.27 24.38
CA PHE A 576 -22.60 -12.63 25.47
C PHE A 576 -21.16 -12.29 25.02
N LEU A 577 -20.48 -13.24 24.38
CA LEU A 577 -19.12 -13.04 23.92
C LEU A 577 -19.03 -11.90 22.89
N GLN A 578 -19.96 -11.84 21.94
CA GLN A 578 -20.01 -10.82 20.90
C GLN A 578 -20.33 -9.42 21.45
N GLN A 579 -21.28 -9.31 22.38
CA GLN A 579 -21.77 -8.03 22.87
C GLN A 579 -20.95 -7.46 24.03
N GLN A 580 -20.46 -8.32 24.93
CA GLN A 580 -19.87 -7.90 26.21
C GLN A 580 -18.35 -8.07 26.29
N VAL A 581 -17.75 -8.90 25.41
CA VAL A 581 -16.32 -9.26 25.51
C VAL A 581 -15.52 -8.80 24.29
N LEU A 582 -15.99 -9.12 23.07
CA LEU A 582 -15.27 -8.83 21.83
C LEU A 582 -14.92 -7.34 21.63
N PRO A 583 -15.82 -6.37 21.87
CA PRO A 583 -15.52 -4.96 21.61
C PRO A 583 -14.35 -4.45 22.46
N ALA A 584 -14.36 -4.75 23.76
CA ALA A 584 -13.26 -4.38 24.66
C ALA A 584 -11.98 -5.20 24.39
N PHE A 585 -12.11 -6.48 24.04
CA PHE A 585 -10.95 -7.29 23.65
C PHE A 585 -10.27 -6.74 22.40
N LEU A 586 -11.05 -6.33 21.38
CA LEU A 586 -10.52 -5.68 20.18
C LEU A 586 -9.75 -4.40 20.52
N ASN A 587 -10.28 -3.55 21.40
CA ASN A 587 -9.57 -2.35 21.87
C ASN A 587 -8.24 -2.70 22.55
N ARG A 588 -8.21 -3.74 23.40
CA ARG A 588 -6.97 -4.22 24.03
C ARG A 588 -5.96 -4.72 23.01
N VAL A 589 -6.41 -5.41 21.96
CA VAL A 589 -5.54 -5.90 20.87
C VAL A 589 -4.98 -4.74 20.05
N LEU A 590 -5.79 -3.72 19.72
CA LEU A 590 -5.34 -2.52 18.99
C LEU A 590 -4.32 -1.71 19.80
N ALA A 591 -4.57 -1.51 21.11
CA ALA A 591 -3.60 -0.88 22.01
C ALA A 591 -2.30 -1.69 22.09
N ALA A 592 -2.40 -3.02 22.19
CA ALA A 592 -1.24 -3.90 22.19
C ALA A 592 -0.46 -3.86 20.87
N LEU A 593 -1.10 -3.58 19.72
CA LEU A 593 -0.40 -3.37 18.45
C LEU A 593 0.48 -2.12 18.51
N VAL A 594 -0.02 -1.03 19.08
CA VAL A 594 0.76 0.20 19.28
C VAL A 594 1.96 -0.08 20.19
N ASP A 595 1.74 -0.76 21.31
CA ASP A 595 2.80 -1.08 22.27
C ASP A 595 3.83 -2.06 21.70
N LEU A 596 3.39 -3.05 20.93
CA LEU A 596 4.28 -3.96 20.20
C LEU A 596 5.22 -3.17 19.27
N MET A 597 4.69 -2.21 18.54
CA MET A 597 5.48 -1.42 17.59
C MET A 597 6.39 -0.40 18.27
N ARG A 598 6.07 0.02 19.50
CA ARG A 598 6.94 0.90 20.30
C ARG A 598 8.00 0.11 21.06
N PHE A 599 7.60 -0.82 21.91
CA PHE A 599 8.44 -1.47 22.91
C PHE A 599 8.83 -2.91 22.55
N GLY A 600 8.16 -3.54 21.57
CA GLY A 600 8.33 -4.97 21.29
C GLY A 600 7.60 -5.85 22.29
N ILE A 601 8.04 -7.11 22.41
CA ILE A 601 7.49 -8.11 23.33
C ILE A 601 8.61 -8.52 24.27
N ASP A 602 8.40 -8.30 25.57
CA ASP A 602 9.30 -8.77 26.59
C ASP A 602 8.91 -10.18 27.04
N PHE A 603 9.79 -11.15 26.81
CA PHE A 603 9.62 -12.54 27.20
C PHE A 603 10.31 -12.89 28.52
N SER A 604 10.92 -11.92 29.21
CA SER A 604 11.71 -12.12 30.43
C SER A 604 10.97 -12.93 31.50
N CYS A 605 9.69 -12.62 31.73
CA CYS A 605 8.84 -13.31 32.71
C CYS A 605 8.56 -14.79 32.37
N THR A 606 8.79 -15.21 31.13
CA THR A 606 8.58 -16.59 30.66
C THR A 606 9.87 -17.39 30.55
N ASN A 607 11.03 -16.76 30.74
CA ASN A 607 12.33 -17.42 30.63
C ASN A 607 12.46 -18.55 31.67
N GLN A 608 12.04 -18.32 32.92
CA GLN A 608 12.11 -19.36 33.95
C GLN A 608 11.25 -20.56 33.58
N ALA A 609 10.01 -20.35 33.11
CA ALA A 609 9.16 -21.43 32.67
C ALA A 609 9.81 -22.23 31.52
N LEU A 610 10.49 -21.56 30.58
CA LEU A 610 11.23 -22.24 29.52
C LEU A 610 12.43 -23.04 30.04
N LEU A 611 13.17 -22.51 31.03
CA LEU A 611 14.26 -23.21 31.71
C LEU A 611 13.76 -24.45 32.44
N ASP A 612 12.64 -24.34 33.15
CA ASP A 612 12.05 -25.46 33.90
C ASP A 612 11.61 -26.56 32.93
N ILE A 613 11.00 -26.21 31.80
CA ILE A 613 10.66 -27.15 30.71
C ILE A 613 11.92 -27.86 30.20
N GLN A 614 13.05 -27.17 30.06
CA GLN A 614 14.30 -27.80 29.60
C GLN A 614 14.92 -28.72 30.66
N ALA A 615 14.89 -28.31 31.93
CA ALA A 615 15.37 -29.12 33.04
C ALA A 615 14.55 -30.41 33.22
N GLU A 616 13.22 -30.35 33.04
CA GLU A 616 12.33 -31.53 33.00
C GLU A 616 12.65 -32.48 31.83
N ASN A 617 13.26 -31.97 30.75
CA ASN A 617 13.51 -32.70 29.51
C ASN A 617 14.92 -33.28 29.38
N SER A 618 15.90 -32.75 30.11
CA SER A 618 17.26 -33.30 30.13
C SER A 618 17.93 -33.19 31.49
N HIS A 619 18.38 -34.33 32.01
CA HIS A 619 19.18 -34.40 33.24
C HIS A 619 20.48 -33.59 33.14
N LEU A 620 21.05 -33.43 31.94
CA LEU A 620 22.24 -32.60 31.76
C LEU A 620 21.94 -31.12 31.94
N PHE A 621 20.75 -30.65 31.56
CA PHE A 621 20.32 -29.27 31.87
C PHE A 621 20.10 -29.11 33.37
N GLN A 622 19.48 -30.09 34.04
CA GLN A 622 19.34 -30.10 35.49
C GLN A 622 20.71 -30.02 36.19
N PHE A 623 21.70 -30.80 35.74
CA PHE A 623 23.08 -30.72 36.20
C PHE A 623 23.67 -29.32 36.00
N CYS A 624 23.49 -28.71 34.81
CA CYS A 624 24.01 -27.38 34.54
C CYS A 624 23.42 -26.32 35.50
N GLN A 625 22.11 -26.39 35.75
CA GLN A 625 21.41 -25.46 36.64
C GLN A 625 21.88 -25.60 38.09
N GLN A 626 22.01 -26.84 38.59
CA GLN A 626 22.41 -27.10 39.97
C GLN A 626 23.90 -26.82 40.24
N THR A 627 24.75 -26.97 39.23
CA THR A 627 26.19 -26.71 39.35
C THR A 627 26.60 -25.29 38.93
N GLY A 628 25.65 -24.49 38.44
CA GLY A 628 25.92 -23.14 37.90
C GLY A 628 26.85 -23.17 36.69
N LEU A 629 26.78 -24.23 35.87
CA LEU A 629 27.55 -24.35 34.63
C LEU A 629 26.90 -23.51 33.53
N GLY A 630 27.64 -22.54 33.00
CA GLY A 630 27.13 -21.64 31.96
C GLY A 630 28.22 -21.06 31.07
N TYR A 631 27.84 -20.14 30.18
CA TYR A 631 28.78 -19.44 29.30
C TYR A 631 29.66 -18.45 30.06
N ASP A 632 30.97 -18.59 29.90
CA ASP A 632 31.98 -17.62 30.32
C ASP A 632 32.99 -17.43 29.18
N PRO A 633 33.06 -16.25 28.54
CA PRO A 633 33.98 -15.99 27.44
C PRO A 633 35.46 -16.30 27.76
N ASN A 634 35.84 -16.19 29.03
CA ASN A 634 37.21 -16.46 29.50
C ASN A 634 37.34 -17.84 30.17
N GLY A 635 36.23 -18.52 30.40
CA GLY A 635 36.18 -19.82 31.07
C GLY A 635 36.74 -20.92 30.17
N THR A 636 37.55 -21.80 30.76
CA THR A 636 38.00 -23.03 30.10
C THR A 636 37.86 -24.19 31.05
N LEU A 637 37.14 -25.23 30.62
CA LEU A 637 36.80 -26.37 31.45
C LEU A 637 37.41 -27.66 30.90
N GLY A 638 38.16 -28.39 31.72
CA GLY A 638 38.71 -29.69 31.34
C GLY A 638 37.63 -30.78 31.27
N ILE A 639 37.69 -31.65 30.26
CA ILE A 639 36.73 -32.77 30.14
C ILE A 639 36.77 -33.69 31.37
N GLY A 640 37.96 -33.94 31.91
CA GLY A 640 38.14 -34.78 33.10
C GLY A 640 37.53 -34.16 34.36
N GLU A 641 37.59 -32.83 34.49
CA GLU A 641 36.94 -32.10 35.57
C GLU A 641 35.41 -32.15 35.43
N LEU A 642 34.91 -31.83 34.23
CA LEU A 642 33.48 -31.86 33.91
C LEU A 642 32.89 -33.26 34.14
N TRP A 643 33.60 -34.30 33.71
CA TRP A 643 33.22 -35.69 33.97
C TRP A 643 33.20 -36.02 35.45
N SER A 644 34.23 -35.63 36.20
CA SER A 644 34.29 -35.89 37.64
C SER A 644 33.12 -35.26 38.39
N ARG A 645 32.76 -34.00 38.06
CA ARG A 645 31.60 -33.33 38.67
C ARG A 645 30.28 -33.95 38.24
N LEU A 646 30.13 -34.33 36.98
CA LEU A 646 28.92 -35.03 36.50
C LEU A 646 28.76 -36.41 37.14
N LYS A 647 29.87 -37.17 37.28
CA LYS A 647 29.87 -38.48 37.95
C LYS A 647 29.47 -38.34 39.43
N ALA A 648 30.00 -37.35 40.14
CA ALA A 648 29.60 -37.06 41.52
C ALA A 648 28.10 -36.74 41.60
N TRP A 649 27.61 -35.87 40.73
CA TRP A 649 26.19 -35.54 40.66
C TRP A 649 25.29 -36.75 40.38
N TYR A 650 25.72 -37.67 39.50
CA TYR A 650 24.99 -38.92 39.26
C TYR A 650 24.97 -39.85 40.48
N ILE A 651 26.00 -39.83 41.33
CA ILE A 651 26.00 -40.60 42.57
C ILE A 651 25.03 -39.96 43.56
N ASP A 652 25.10 -38.64 43.72
CA ASP A 652 24.30 -37.88 44.68
C ASP A 652 22.79 -37.97 44.39
N ASN A 653 22.40 -37.98 43.12
CA ASN A 653 21.00 -38.07 42.71
C ASN A 653 20.50 -39.51 42.48
N GLY A 654 21.35 -40.52 42.71
CA GLY A 654 21.01 -41.94 42.56
C GLY A 654 21.00 -42.48 41.12
N THR A 655 21.42 -41.71 40.11
CA THR A 655 21.56 -42.19 38.72
C THR A 655 22.67 -43.25 38.58
N LEU A 656 23.71 -43.18 39.41
CA LEU A 656 24.84 -44.10 39.44
C LEU A 656 25.07 -44.64 40.85
N THR A 657 25.00 -45.96 41.01
CA THR A 657 25.41 -46.67 42.22
C THR A 657 26.68 -47.46 41.95
N ILE A 658 27.66 -47.40 42.86
CA ILE A 658 28.92 -48.14 42.74
C ILE A 658 28.90 -49.28 43.75
N GLU A 659 28.84 -50.51 43.28
CA GLU A 659 29.01 -51.71 44.12
C GLU A 659 30.47 -52.17 44.07
N VAL A 660 31.08 -52.38 45.23
CA VAL A 660 32.43 -52.96 45.32
C VAL A 660 32.28 -54.46 45.53
N SER A 661 32.72 -55.25 44.54
CA SER A 661 32.74 -56.71 44.69
C SER A 661 33.76 -57.16 45.74
N ASP A 662 33.58 -58.38 46.28
CA ASP A 662 34.48 -59.02 47.26
C ASP A 662 35.97 -59.11 46.82
N LYS A 663 36.26 -58.83 45.53
CA LYS A 663 37.61 -58.79 44.94
C LYS A 663 38.12 -57.36 44.69
N GLY A 664 37.47 -56.33 45.25
CA GLY A 664 37.87 -54.93 45.10
C GLY A 664 37.61 -54.31 43.73
N LYS A 665 36.85 -54.99 42.84
CA LYS A 665 36.43 -54.40 41.55
C LYS A 665 35.13 -53.62 41.72
N GLU A 666 35.16 -52.35 41.34
CA GLU A 666 34.01 -51.45 41.26
C GLU A 666 33.10 -51.82 40.08
N LYS A 667 31.80 -51.98 40.35
CA LYS A 667 30.76 -52.22 39.36
C LYS A 667 29.78 -51.05 39.38
N ASN A 668 29.71 -50.33 38.26
CA ASN A 668 28.80 -49.21 38.08
C ASN A 668 27.41 -49.72 37.67
N ILE A 669 26.40 -49.48 38.50
CA ILE A 669 24.99 -49.75 38.23
C ILE A 669 24.33 -48.42 37.86
N TRP A 670 23.77 -48.37 36.66
CA TRP A 670 23.12 -47.18 36.11
C TRP A 670 21.61 -47.33 36.17
N ILE A 671 20.93 -46.30 36.67
CA ILE A 671 19.49 -46.15 36.53
C ILE A 671 19.24 -45.35 35.25
N ASP A 672 18.43 -45.90 34.35
CA ASP A 672 18.06 -45.21 33.12
C ASP A 672 17.16 -43.99 33.44
N GLN A 673 17.36 -42.91 32.69
CA GLN A 673 16.54 -41.71 32.84
C GLN A 673 15.07 -41.98 32.49
N VAL A 674 14.18 -41.22 33.10
CA VAL A 674 12.71 -41.33 32.92
C VAL A 674 12.31 -41.26 31.44
N ARG A 675 13.03 -40.45 30.63
CA ARG A 675 12.79 -40.34 29.19
C ARG A 675 13.82 -41.15 28.40
N LYS A 676 13.36 -42.11 27.59
CA LYS A 676 14.20 -42.93 26.67
C LYS A 676 15.14 -42.12 25.75
N GLY A 677 14.82 -40.86 25.47
CA GLY A 677 15.60 -39.98 24.59
C GLY A 677 16.71 -39.18 25.27
N ASP A 678 16.90 -39.33 26.58
CA ASP A 678 17.86 -38.59 27.41
C ASP A 678 18.85 -39.55 28.09
N ALA A 679 19.76 -40.13 27.30
CA ALA A 679 20.66 -41.17 27.77
C ALA A 679 21.77 -40.61 28.69
N ASN A 680 22.10 -41.38 29.74
CA ASN A 680 23.20 -41.11 30.66
C ASN A 680 24.55 -40.99 29.94
N VAL A 681 25.39 -40.07 30.42
CA VAL A 681 26.79 -39.99 30.04
C VAL A 681 27.57 -41.00 30.87
N LYS A 682 28.14 -42.03 30.25
CA LYS A 682 28.78 -43.16 30.96
C LYS A 682 30.31 -43.05 31.05
N GLY A 683 30.91 -42.02 30.45
CA GLY A 683 32.35 -41.81 30.49
C GLY A 683 32.79 -40.46 29.94
N ALA A 684 34.02 -40.05 30.30
CA ALA A 684 34.63 -38.77 29.90
C ALA A 684 34.67 -38.57 28.38
N ASN A 685 34.81 -39.64 27.60
CA ASN A 685 34.81 -39.60 26.13
C ASN A 685 33.47 -39.13 25.52
N GLN A 686 32.36 -39.24 26.25
CA GLN A 686 31.04 -38.81 25.79
C GLN A 686 30.71 -37.37 26.18
N VAL A 687 31.37 -36.83 27.21
CA VAL A 687 31.11 -35.49 27.77
C VAL A 687 31.26 -34.40 26.70
N LEU A 688 32.36 -34.41 25.95
CA LEU A 688 32.65 -33.36 24.98
C LEU A 688 31.54 -33.22 23.93
N ALA A 689 31.08 -34.33 23.38
CA ALA A 689 30.05 -34.32 22.35
C ALA A 689 28.70 -33.82 22.91
N ARG A 690 28.33 -34.27 24.11
CA ARG A 690 27.04 -33.93 24.73
C ARG A 690 26.97 -32.49 25.22
N PHE A 691 28.05 -31.95 25.79
CA PHE A 691 28.05 -30.57 26.29
C PHE A 691 28.24 -29.52 25.17
N ILE A 692 28.91 -29.86 24.06
CA ILE A 692 28.93 -28.97 22.88
C ILE A 692 27.55 -28.87 22.21
N GLU A 693 26.77 -29.96 22.24
CA GLU A 693 25.37 -29.94 21.77
C GLU A 693 24.51 -28.97 22.61
N LEU A 694 24.74 -28.93 23.93
CA LEU A 694 24.05 -28.01 24.86
C LEU A 694 24.54 -26.56 24.75
N PHE A 695 25.84 -26.36 24.48
CA PHE A 695 26.50 -25.06 24.41
C PHE A 695 27.18 -24.81 23.05
N PRO A 696 26.44 -24.48 21.97
CA PRO A 696 26.99 -24.36 20.62
C PRO A 696 28.04 -23.27 20.42
N LYS A 697 28.05 -22.23 21.28
CA LYS A 697 29.06 -21.17 21.22
C LYS A 697 30.38 -21.60 21.86
N ALA A 698 30.39 -22.67 22.65
CA ALA A 698 31.58 -23.19 23.29
C ALA A 698 32.43 -23.96 22.26
N LYS A 699 33.75 -23.84 22.38
CA LYS A 699 34.70 -24.42 21.41
C LYS A 699 35.54 -25.52 22.04
N ARG A 700 35.89 -26.51 21.23
CA ARG A 700 36.89 -27.52 21.61
C ARG A 700 38.25 -26.83 21.71
N CYS A 701 38.95 -27.03 22.82
CA CYS A 701 40.31 -26.52 23.01
C CYS A 701 41.24 -27.62 23.56
N HIS A 702 42.53 -27.45 23.32
CA HIS A 702 43.57 -28.28 23.94
C HIS A 702 44.13 -27.55 25.16
N LEU A 703 44.18 -28.22 26.30
CA LEU A 703 44.68 -27.71 27.58
C LEU A 703 46.16 -28.06 27.85
N GLY A 704 46.85 -28.65 26.85
CA GLY A 704 48.21 -29.19 26.97
C GLY A 704 48.24 -30.69 27.35
N ASN A 705 49.37 -31.38 27.11
CA ASN A 705 49.58 -32.81 27.41
C ASN A 705 48.45 -33.76 26.96
N ASN A 706 47.97 -33.64 25.71
CA ASN A 706 46.84 -34.43 25.18
C ASN A 706 45.50 -34.28 25.96
N LEU A 707 45.38 -33.30 26.87
CA LEU A 707 44.13 -33.03 27.58
C LEU A 707 43.24 -32.11 26.74
N MET A 708 41.99 -32.54 26.60
CA MET A 708 40.96 -31.83 25.86
C MET A 708 40.04 -31.09 26.83
N GLY A 709 39.59 -29.91 26.41
CA GLY A 709 38.70 -29.04 27.17
C GLY A 709 37.64 -28.36 26.31
N ILE A 710 36.77 -27.63 26.98
CA ILE A 710 35.75 -26.79 26.39
C ILE A 710 36.04 -25.34 26.79
N GLN A 711 36.34 -24.49 25.81
CA GLN A 711 36.49 -23.06 25.97
C GLN A 711 35.14 -22.38 25.87
N GLY A 712 34.91 -21.36 26.70
CA GLY A 712 33.67 -20.61 26.76
C GLY A 712 32.73 -21.04 27.89
N LEU A 713 33.17 -21.89 28.83
CA LEU A 713 32.35 -22.43 29.93
C LEU A 713 33.09 -22.38 31.27
N ALA A 714 32.33 -22.11 32.34
CA ALA A 714 32.79 -22.17 33.73
C ALA A 714 31.65 -22.55 34.68
N PHE A 715 32.00 -23.02 35.88
CA PHE A 715 31.06 -23.26 36.99
C PHE A 715 30.92 -22.01 37.87
N GLY A 716 29.82 -21.93 38.63
CA GLY A 716 29.60 -20.85 39.62
C GLY A 716 29.04 -19.55 39.03
N ILE A 717 28.46 -19.61 37.83
CA ILE A 717 27.83 -18.45 37.18
C ILE A 717 26.41 -18.29 37.75
N SER A 718 26.21 -17.33 38.65
CA SER A 718 24.88 -16.94 39.13
C SER A 718 24.26 -15.93 38.15
N HIS A 719 23.09 -16.29 37.61
CA HIS A 719 22.26 -15.56 36.63
C HIS A 719 22.70 -15.63 35.15
N LEU A 720 22.03 -16.53 34.42
CA LEU A 720 21.94 -16.53 32.95
C LEU A 720 21.15 -15.30 32.46
N SER A 721 21.80 -14.15 32.32
CA SER A 721 21.27 -13.05 31.49
C SER A 721 21.80 -13.19 30.07
N PRO A 722 20.96 -13.40 29.04
CA PRO A 722 21.41 -13.29 27.66
C PRO A 722 21.67 -11.81 27.35
N GLN A 723 22.94 -11.40 27.29
CA GLN A 723 23.30 -10.13 26.67
C GLN A 723 22.95 -10.21 25.18
N ILE A 724 21.86 -9.55 24.79
CA ILE A 724 21.55 -9.29 23.39
C ILE A 724 22.53 -8.20 22.92
N SER A 725 23.46 -8.59 22.05
CA SER A 725 24.27 -7.65 21.29
C SER A 725 23.34 -6.77 20.45
N GLN A 726 23.35 -5.46 20.70
CA GLN A 726 22.75 -4.48 19.79
C GLN A 726 23.47 -4.55 18.43
N PRO A 727 22.74 -4.55 17.30
CA PRO A 727 23.37 -4.49 16.00
C PRO A 727 24.03 -3.12 15.80
N LEU A 728 25.28 -3.17 15.38
CA LEU A 728 26.14 -2.08 14.93
C LEU A 728 25.37 -1.16 13.95
N ALA A 729 25.08 0.06 14.38
CA ALA A 729 24.71 1.14 13.46
C ALA A 729 26.01 1.67 12.83
N ASN A 730 26.29 1.26 11.59
CA ASN A 730 27.32 1.89 10.79
C ASN A 730 26.84 3.29 10.34
N GLU A 731 27.60 4.28 10.76
CA GLU A 731 28.06 5.45 10.00
C GLU A 731 27.01 6.23 9.17
N LEU A 732 26.45 7.26 9.81
CA LEU A 732 26.30 8.57 9.18
C LEU A 732 27.18 9.54 9.97
N ALA A 733 28.28 9.95 9.35
CA ALA A 733 29.20 10.94 9.90
C ALA A 733 28.44 12.26 10.14
N CYS A 734 28.48 12.74 11.38
CA CYS A 734 28.17 14.12 11.72
C CYS A 734 29.45 14.80 12.21
N ASN A 735 29.73 15.97 11.64
CA ASN A 735 30.87 16.82 11.96
C ASN A 735 30.91 17.18 13.46
N PRO A 736 32.10 17.28 14.07
CA PRO A 736 32.26 17.63 15.47
C PRO A 736 32.39 19.15 15.62
N ASP A 737 31.31 19.83 15.99
CA ASP A 737 31.41 21.20 16.52
C ASP A 737 30.15 21.56 17.32
N THR A 738 30.09 21.13 18.58
CA THR A 738 29.58 21.88 19.75
C THR A 738 29.47 20.95 20.96
N ALA A 739 30.60 20.77 21.66
CA ALA A 739 30.61 20.26 23.03
C ALA A 739 31.30 21.29 23.92
N ARG A 740 30.53 22.29 24.39
CA ARG A 740 30.87 23.09 25.58
C ARG A 740 29.59 23.49 26.30
N ASN A 741 29.57 23.24 27.60
CA ASN A 741 28.51 23.50 28.59
C ASN A 741 27.37 22.48 28.46
N ILE A 742 26.98 21.70 29.47
CA ILE A 742 26.83 22.02 30.89
C ILE A 742 27.10 20.75 31.70
N SER A 743 28.12 20.80 32.55
CA SER A 743 28.29 19.91 33.69
C SER A 743 28.18 20.77 34.93
N GLN A 744 26.99 20.86 35.53
CA GLN A 744 26.83 21.29 36.92
C GLN A 744 25.37 21.11 37.35
N LEU A 745 25.21 20.71 38.62
CA LEU A 745 23.99 20.51 39.40
C LEU A 745 23.40 19.09 39.39
N SER A 746 24.15 18.19 40.03
CA SER A 746 23.57 17.23 40.96
C SER A 746 23.62 17.80 42.39
N GLN A 747 22.61 17.43 43.19
CA GLN A 747 22.48 17.49 44.66
C GLN A 747 21.57 18.57 45.27
N LEU A 748 20.72 18.07 46.19
CA LEU A 748 19.72 18.66 47.11
C LEU A 748 18.30 18.30 46.65
N GLY A 749 17.44 17.61 47.40
CA GLY A 749 17.45 17.06 48.76
C GLY A 749 16.05 16.44 49.03
N ASN A 750 15.98 15.47 49.93
CA ASN A 750 14.75 14.81 50.42
C ASN A 750 13.74 15.80 51.03
N SER A 751 12.43 15.53 50.88
CA SER A 751 11.47 15.39 52.00
C SER A 751 10.01 15.23 51.53
N ASP A 752 9.37 14.17 52.03
CA ASP A 752 8.00 14.06 52.59
C ASP A 752 6.78 14.82 52.03
N GLY A 753 5.65 14.10 51.95
CA GLY A 753 4.38 14.60 52.49
C GLY A 753 3.15 14.63 51.58
N LYS A 754 2.34 13.56 51.66
CA LYS A 754 0.86 13.46 51.78
C LYS A 754 -0.09 14.54 51.18
N ASN A 755 -1.17 14.00 50.58
CA ASN A 755 -2.58 14.46 50.58
C ASN A 755 -2.87 15.83 49.91
N GLU A 756 -3.99 16.16 49.27
CA GLU A 756 -5.34 15.61 49.13
C GLU A 756 -6.08 16.44 48.06
N THR A 757 -7.01 15.80 47.33
CA THR A 757 -8.33 16.27 46.83
C THR A 757 -8.66 17.70 46.34
N GLU A 758 -9.49 17.73 45.26
CA GLU A 758 -10.56 18.71 44.91
C GLU A 758 -10.11 20.11 44.39
N THR A 759 -10.78 20.84 43.49
CA THR A 759 -12.00 20.74 42.65
C THR A 759 -11.95 21.84 41.56
N CYS A 760 -12.70 21.61 40.48
CA CYS A 760 -13.35 22.50 39.49
C CYS A 760 -13.13 24.04 39.39
N ASN A 761 -13.20 24.47 38.11
CA ASN A 761 -13.82 25.68 37.51
C ASN A 761 -12.98 26.92 37.10
N ALA A 762 -12.88 27.05 35.76
CA ALA A 762 -13.39 28.13 34.90
C ALA A 762 -12.73 29.55 34.82
N GLN A 763 -12.44 29.88 33.54
CA GLN A 763 -12.58 31.16 32.82
C GLN A 763 -11.50 32.28 32.86
N GLN A 764 -11.03 32.57 31.63
CA GLN A 764 -10.70 33.85 30.98
C GLN A 764 -9.59 34.76 31.56
N SER A 765 -8.57 35.10 30.73
CA SER A 765 -8.45 36.44 30.07
C SER A 765 -7.08 36.65 29.38
N GLU A 766 -7.17 37.07 28.11
CA GLU A 766 -6.41 38.09 27.36
C GLU A 766 -4.87 38.33 27.46
N ARG A 767 -4.25 38.26 26.26
CA ARG A 767 -3.55 39.34 25.50
C ARG A 767 -2.33 40.05 26.14
N ILE A 768 -1.16 39.90 25.50
CA ILE A 768 -0.07 40.90 25.57
C ILE A 768 0.49 41.15 24.15
N GLU A 769 0.31 42.37 23.67
CA GLU A 769 1.09 43.05 22.62
C GLU A 769 2.38 43.61 23.23
N LEU A 770 3.47 43.68 22.46
CA LEU A 770 4.58 44.61 22.71
C LEU A 770 5.16 45.14 21.38
N LYS A 771 5.17 46.48 21.29
CA LYS A 771 5.75 47.35 20.26
C LYS A 771 7.26 47.58 20.50
N ASN A 772 7.97 48.01 19.45
CA ASN A 772 8.85 49.21 19.36
C ASN A 772 9.56 49.23 17.97
N GLN A 773 9.42 50.22 17.07
CA GLN A 773 9.97 51.61 17.01
C GLN A 773 11.52 51.65 17.14
N ASN A 774 12.33 52.41 16.38
CA ASN A 774 12.18 53.50 15.39
C ASN A 774 13.56 53.80 14.72
N CYS A 775 13.55 54.51 13.56
CA CYS A 775 14.54 55.49 12.99
C CYS A 775 16.05 55.17 12.93
N GLY A 776 16.85 55.58 11.94
CA GLY A 776 16.69 56.47 10.79
C GLY A 776 18.05 56.63 10.05
N GLU A 777 17.95 56.96 8.76
CA GLU A 777 18.88 57.58 7.79
C GLU A 777 20.39 57.70 8.06
N GLU A 778 21.21 57.32 7.05
CA GLU A 778 22.19 58.23 6.43
C GLU A 778 22.64 57.74 5.03
N VAL A 779 22.82 58.69 4.12
CA VAL A 779 23.22 58.56 2.70
C VAL A 779 24.66 59.04 2.55
N THR A 780 25.53 58.31 1.83
CA THR A 780 26.63 58.83 0.96
C THR A 780 27.39 57.66 0.32
N GLN A 781 27.36 57.52 -1.01
CA GLN A 781 28.36 57.91 -2.02
C GLN A 781 29.49 56.89 -2.31
N LEU A 782 29.39 56.34 -3.52
CA LEU A 782 30.40 56.18 -4.59
C LEU A 782 31.75 55.44 -4.36
N ALA A 783 31.98 54.57 -5.36
CA ALA A 783 33.25 54.13 -5.96
C ALA A 783 34.03 52.99 -5.30
N ASN A 784 33.95 51.79 -5.90
CA ASN A 784 35.05 51.23 -6.72
C ASN A 784 34.68 49.84 -7.27
N GLN A 785 34.64 49.71 -8.60
CA GLN A 785 34.96 48.46 -9.31
C GLN A 785 36.50 48.33 -9.41
N PRO A 786 37.06 47.14 -9.68
CA PRO A 786 37.21 46.68 -11.07
C PRO A 786 36.85 45.21 -11.33
N ASP A 787 36.36 44.99 -12.56
CA ASP A 787 36.71 43.97 -13.56
C ASP A 787 36.57 42.47 -13.20
N THR A 788 35.59 41.72 -13.73
CA THR A 788 35.36 41.17 -15.11
C THR A 788 36.43 40.16 -15.58
N VAL A 789 36.04 38.96 -16.02
CA VAL A 789 35.82 38.52 -17.43
C VAL A 789 35.55 36.99 -17.35
N SER A 790 34.70 36.28 -18.11
CA SER A 790 33.79 36.54 -19.24
C SER A 790 33.03 35.26 -19.66
N ASP A 791 31.79 35.44 -20.16
CA ASP A 791 31.14 34.92 -21.38
C ASP A 791 31.09 33.39 -21.67
N ILE A 792 30.02 32.79 -22.23
CA ILE A 792 29.25 33.15 -23.43
C ILE A 792 27.86 32.47 -23.36
N ALA A 793 26.78 33.20 -23.66
CA ALA A 793 25.68 32.76 -24.53
C ALA A 793 24.60 33.85 -24.63
N SER A 794 24.65 34.62 -25.71
CA SER A 794 23.61 35.55 -26.16
C SER A 794 23.27 35.24 -27.60
N GLN A 795 21.97 35.39 -27.92
CA GLN A 795 21.38 35.59 -29.24
C GLN A 795 21.36 34.36 -30.18
N VAL A 796 20.16 33.92 -30.56
CA VAL A 796 19.48 34.34 -31.80
C VAL A 796 18.10 33.66 -31.82
N THR A 797 17.06 34.46 -31.56
CA THR A 797 15.74 34.30 -32.16
C THR A 797 15.75 35.07 -33.47
N ASN A 798 15.47 34.42 -34.60
CA ASN A 798 14.40 34.80 -35.50
C ASN A 798 14.48 34.10 -36.87
N SER A 799 13.29 33.65 -37.27
CA SER A 799 12.77 33.62 -38.64
C SER A 799 13.45 32.69 -39.64
N LEU A 800 12.67 31.82 -40.26
CA LEU A 800 12.73 31.59 -41.71
C LEU A 800 11.45 30.89 -42.17
N ALA A 801 10.60 31.66 -42.84
CA ALA A 801 9.62 31.15 -43.78
C ALA A 801 10.29 30.92 -45.14
N ASN A 802 9.91 29.81 -45.78
CA ASN A 802 9.63 29.69 -47.22
C ASN A 802 10.67 30.20 -48.24
N GLN A 803 11.38 29.27 -48.91
CA GLN A 803 11.12 28.82 -50.29
C GLN A 803 12.36 28.18 -50.95
N SER A 804 12.12 27.03 -51.59
CA SER A 804 12.91 26.26 -52.58
C SER A 804 13.42 27.14 -53.76
N PRO A 805 14.37 26.74 -54.66
CA PRO A 805 14.38 25.45 -55.37
C PRO A 805 15.76 24.85 -55.80
N LYS A 806 15.67 23.60 -56.28
CA LYS A 806 16.69 22.80 -57.00
C LYS A 806 17.34 23.50 -58.20
N LYS A 807 18.60 23.21 -58.51
CA LYS A 807 19.04 22.49 -59.74
C LYS A 807 20.56 22.24 -59.81
N ALA A 808 20.89 21.17 -60.51
CA ALA A 808 22.19 20.51 -60.67
C ALA A 808 23.15 21.17 -61.66
N ASN A 809 24.44 20.81 -61.58
CA ASN A 809 25.33 20.31 -62.66
C ASN A 809 26.76 20.15 -62.09
N ALA A 810 27.31 18.93 -62.00
CA ALA A 810 28.05 18.18 -63.02
C ALA A 810 29.57 18.50 -63.06
N THR A 811 30.36 17.64 -62.38
CA THR A 811 31.62 16.93 -62.78
C THR A 811 32.70 17.60 -63.65
N PRO A 812 33.95 17.05 -63.76
CA PRO A 812 34.74 16.17 -62.86
C PRO A 812 36.24 16.57 -62.77
N VAL A 813 36.98 16.12 -61.74
CA VAL A 813 38.45 15.93 -61.82
C VAL A 813 38.84 14.68 -60.99
N GLU A 814 39.58 13.80 -61.66
CA GLU A 814 40.32 12.60 -61.21
C GLU A 814 41.31 12.90 -60.06
N ALA A 815 41.90 11.99 -59.30
CA ALA A 815 41.71 10.60 -58.93
C ALA A 815 42.75 10.37 -57.82
N GLU A 816 42.33 9.94 -56.62
CA GLU A 816 43.19 9.15 -55.73
C GLU A 816 42.33 8.04 -55.13
N ALA A 817 42.59 6.81 -55.58
CA ALA A 817 41.96 5.61 -55.09
C ALA A 817 42.60 5.22 -53.74
N GLY A 818 41.83 5.33 -52.66
CA GLY A 818 42.22 4.88 -51.32
C GLY A 818 41.00 4.59 -50.45
N ALA A 819 40.65 3.31 -50.36
CA ALA A 819 39.77 2.65 -49.38
C ALA A 819 38.32 3.16 -49.20
N ASN A 820 37.37 2.38 -49.74
CA ASN A 820 35.95 2.41 -49.36
C ASN A 820 35.80 2.25 -47.84
N ASN A 821 35.46 3.33 -47.14
CA ASN A 821 35.24 3.32 -45.70
C ASN A 821 33.83 2.78 -45.40
N VAL A 822 33.65 1.46 -45.52
CA VAL A 822 32.43 0.77 -45.07
C VAL A 822 32.39 0.91 -43.53
N PRO A 823 31.37 1.57 -42.95
CA PRO A 823 31.30 1.77 -41.51
C PRO A 823 31.26 0.41 -40.80
N SER A 824 32.12 0.24 -39.79
CA SER A 824 32.20 -1.02 -39.05
C SER A 824 30.84 -1.34 -38.40
N PRO A 825 30.49 -2.63 -38.23
CA PRO A 825 29.23 -3.02 -37.56
C PRO A 825 29.03 -2.37 -36.18
N LEU A 826 30.12 -2.05 -35.48
CA LEU A 826 30.10 -1.35 -34.20
C LEU A 826 29.75 0.15 -34.35
N ALA A 827 30.28 0.81 -35.38
CA ALA A 827 29.98 2.21 -35.66
C ALA A 827 28.52 2.40 -36.07
N VAL A 828 27.98 1.46 -36.87
CA VAL A 828 26.56 1.42 -37.25
C VAL A 828 25.67 1.26 -36.01
N ALA A 829 26.02 0.36 -35.10
CA ALA A 829 25.30 0.17 -33.85
C ALA A 829 25.31 1.42 -32.96
N ALA A 830 26.46 2.09 -32.84
CA ALA A 830 26.59 3.32 -32.04
C ALA A 830 25.73 4.46 -32.59
N GLN A 831 25.70 4.63 -33.92
CA GLN A 831 24.91 5.68 -34.58
C GLN A 831 23.39 5.48 -34.37
N ILE A 832 22.92 4.23 -34.43
CA ILE A 832 21.51 3.90 -34.18
C ILE A 832 21.14 4.14 -32.71
N LEU A 833 22.04 3.85 -31.76
CA LEU A 833 21.78 4.03 -30.32
C LEU A 833 21.76 5.50 -29.88
N GLN A 834 22.41 6.41 -30.61
CA GLN A 834 22.37 7.85 -30.33
C GLN A 834 21.05 8.52 -30.71
N CYS A 835 20.19 7.83 -31.46
CA CYS A 835 18.90 8.36 -31.86
C CYS A 835 17.94 8.46 -30.66
N GLN A 836 17.19 9.57 -30.60
CA GLN A 836 16.20 9.82 -29.54
C GLN A 836 14.76 9.49 -29.96
N THR A 837 14.53 9.20 -31.24
CA THR A 837 13.23 8.79 -31.77
C THR A 837 13.38 7.57 -32.68
N TRP A 838 12.30 6.79 -32.82
CA TRP A 838 12.29 5.64 -33.72
C TRP A 838 12.48 6.06 -35.18
N VAL A 839 11.87 7.17 -35.61
CA VAL A 839 11.99 7.70 -36.98
C VAL A 839 13.45 8.06 -37.30
N ALA A 840 14.15 8.76 -36.39
CA ALA A 840 15.57 9.09 -36.59
C ALA A 840 16.44 7.83 -36.65
N ALA A 841 16.13 6.82 -35.85
CA ALA A 841 16.83 5.53 -35.91
C ALA A 841 16.61 4.82 -37.27
N VAL A 842 15.40 4.89 -37.82
CA VAL A 842 15.06 4.34 -39.15
C VAL A 842 15.79 5.06 -40.26
N GLU A 843 15.82 6.40 -40.25
CA GLU A 843 16.55 7.20 -41.24
C GLU A 843 18.06 6.93 -41.18
N ALA A 844 18.63 6.82 -39.98
CA ALA A 844 20.04 6.46 -39.81
C ALA A 844 20.32 5.05 -40.39
N MET A 845 19.43 4.09 -40.17
CA MET A 845 19.53 2.75 -40.76
C MET A 845 19.44 2.76 -42.29
N ASP A 846 18.63 3.63 -42.88
CA ASP A 846 18.53 3.81 -44.34
C ASP A 846 19.79 4.40 -44.95
N CYS A 847 20.34 5.44 -44.32
CA CYS A 847 21.59 6.05 -44.76
C CYS A 847 22.73 5.02 -44.79
N VAL A 848 22.84 4.19 -43.74
CA VAL A 848 23.83 3.10 -43.69
C VAL A 848 23.52 2.02 -44.73
N ALA A 849 22.25 1.62 -44.87
CA ALA A 849 21.82 0.62 -45.84
C ALA A 849 22.16 1.02 -47.28
N ALA A 850 21.98 2.31 -47.63
CA ALA A 850 22.37 2.86 -48.93
C ALA A 850 23.90 2.88 -49.12
N ALA A 851 24.66 3.25 -48.09
CA ALA A 851 26.12 3.32 -48.15
C ALA A 851 26.79 1.94 -48.32
N VAL A 852 26.19 0.88 -47.76
CA VAL A 852 26.74 -0.48 -47.81
C VAL A 852 26.00 -1.40 -48.80
N ASN A 853 25.08 -0.83 -49.59
CA ASN A 853 24.23 -1.53 -50.56
C ASN A 853 23.52 -2.77 -49.97
N GLN A 854 22.89 -2.61 -48.82
CA GLN A 854 22.15 -3.66 -48.11
C GLN A 854 20.71 -3.23 -47.80
N LYS A 855 19.85 -4.18 -47.44
CA LYS A 855 18.50 -3.85 -46.97
C LYS A 855 18.54 -3.35 -45.51
N ARG A 856 17.70 -2.37 -45.16
CA ARG A 856 17.54 -1.83 -43.78
C ARG A 856 17.40 -2.92 -42.71
N ALA A 857 16.62 -3.97 -42.99
CA ALA A 857 16.45 -5.12 -42.11
C ALA A 857 17.76 -5.87 -41.81
N THR A 858 18.66 -5.96 -42.79
CA THR A 858 19.98 -6.58 -42.64
C THR A 858 20.88 -5.73 -41.75
N VAL A 859 20.87 -4.40 -41.93
CA VAL A 859 21.62 -3.43 -41.10
C VAL A 859 21.19 -3.53 -39.63
N LEU A 860 19.88 -3.57 -39.36
CA LEU A 860 19.36 -3.75 -38.00
C LEU A 860 19.80 -5.08 -37.40
N THR A 861 19.75 -6.18 -38.16
CA THR A 861 20.17 -7.51 -37.68
C THR A 861 21.64 -7.54 -37.30
N ILE A 862 22.50 -6.84 -38.08
CA ILE A 862 23.93 -6.71 -37.79
C ILE A 862 24.12 -5.86 -36.53
N ALA A 863 23.48 -4.69 -36.44
CA ALA A 863 23.57 -3.81 -35.26
C ALA A 863 23.13 -4.53 -33.97
N LEU A 864 22.04 -5.30 -34.02
CA LEU A 864 21.55 -6.08 -32.88
C LEU A 864 22.59 -7.08 -32.36
N LYS A 865 23.42 -7.68 -33.22
CA LYS A 865 24.49 -8.61 -32.79
C LYS A 865 25.60 -7.94 -31.98
N HIS A 866 25.75 -6.62 -32.08
CA HIS A 866 26.84 -5.86 -31.49
C HIS A 866 26.42 -4.94 -30.34
N ILE A 867 25.17 -4.99 -29.88
CA ILE A 867 24.66 -4.19 -28.75
C ILE A 867 24.19 -5.06 -27.59
N SER A 868 24.38 -4.56 -26.36
CA SER A 868 24.04 -5.27 -25.11
C SER A 868 22.53 -5.47 -24.94
N ILE A 869 22.14 -6.34 -23.99
CA ILE A 869 20.73 -6.56 -23.68
C ILE A 869 20.07 -5.27 -23.17
N GLU A 870 20.75 -4.43 -22.38
CA GLU A 870 20.20 -3.14 -21.93
C GLU A 870 20.06 -2.15 -23.08
N GLN A 871 21.03 -2.08 -23.99
CA GLN A 871 20.97 -1.20 -25.17
C GLN A 871 19.83 -1.58 -26.13
N ARG A 872 19.49 -2.87 -26.22
CA ARG A 872 18.29 -3.32 -26.95
C ARG A 872 17.01 -2.80 -26.30
N GLN A 873 16.97 -2.60 -24.97
CA GLN A 873 15.80 -2.03 -24.30
C GLN A 873 15.59 -0.56 -24.69
N HIS A 874 16.67 0.19 -24.99
CA HIS A 874 16.55 1.56 -25.53
C HIS A 874 15.78 1.56 -26.86
N LEU A 875 16.14 0.69 -27.81
CA LEU A 875 15.42 0.54 -29.08
C LEU A 875 13.97 0.08 -28.89
N VAL A 876 13.72 -0.79 -27.91
CA VAL A 876 12.36 -1.20 -27.54
C VAL A 876 11.54 0.00 -27.05
N ARG A 877 12.11 0.88 -26.23
CA ARG A 877 11.43 2.09 -25.72
C ARG A 877 11.14 3.08 -26.84
N LEU A 878 12.10 3.31 -27.75
CA LEU A 878 11.90 4.19 -28.91
C LEU A 878 10.77 3.68 -29.80
N LEU A 879 10.77 2.38 -30.11
CA LEU A 879 9.71 1.75 -30.90
C LEU A 879 8.36 1.80 -30.18
N ALA A 880 8.32 1.51 -28.88
CA ALA A 880 7.08 1.56 -28.09
C ALA A 880 6.50 2.98 -28.04
N ALA A 881 7.33 4.00 -27.80
CA ALA A 881 6.92 5.40 -27.80
C ALA A 881 6.37 5.84 -29.16
N HIS A 882 7.00 5.42 -30.26
CA HIS A 882 6.53 5.73 -31.60
C HIS A 882 5.19 5.04 -31.92
N MET A 883 5.05 3.76 -31.56
CA MET A 883 3.80 3.00 -31.74
C MET A 883 2.65 3.55 -30.89
N GLN A 884 2.94 4.06 -29.69
CA GLN A 884 1.95 4.72 -28.83
C GLN A 884 1.52 6.08 -29.39
N GLN A 885 2.46 6.83 -29.96
CA GLN A 885 2.19 8.14 -30.54
C GLN A 885 1.48 8.07 -31.90
N PHE A 886 1.71 7.01 -32.68
CA PHE A 886 1.13 6.81 -34.01
C PHE A 886 0.55 5.38 -34.19
N PRO A 887 -0.60 5.05 -33.55
CA PRO A 887 -1.14 3.67 -33.55
C PRO A 887 -1.58 3.15 -34.93
N GLN A 888 -1.87 4.07 -35.86
CA GLN A 888 -2.32 3.75 -37.21
C GLN A 888 -1.14 3.48 -38.19
N ASP A 889 0.10 3.78 -37.78
CA ASP A 889 1.30 3.60 -38.62
C ASP A 889 1.87 2.18 -38.46
N SER A 890 1.05 1.19 -38.80
CA SER A 890 1.44 -0.23 -38.68
C SER A 890 2.54 -0.64 -39.68
N ASP A 891 2.72 0.16 -40.72
CA ASP A 891 3.71 -0.03 -41.79
C ASP A 891 5.12 0.46 -41.41
N ALA A 892 5.26 1.41 -40.48
CA ALA A 892 6.55 1.92 -40.00
C ALA A 892 7.52 0.86 -39.46
N TYR A 893 7.01 -0.31 -39.07
CA TYR A 893 7.78 -1.43 -38.52
C TYR A 893 7.41 -2.80 -39.13
N SER A 894 6.74 -2.80 -40.29
CA SER A 894 6.43 -4.03 -41.06
C SER A 894 7.67 -4.66 -41.69
N TRP A 895 8.72 -3.85 -41.95
CA TRP A 895 10.01 -4.27 -42.51
C TRP A 895 10.93 -4.97 -41.50
N LEU A 896 10.59 -5.00 -40.20
CA LEU A 896 11.41 -5.64 -39.17
C LEU A 896 11.57 -7.14 -39.45
N PRO A 897 12.82 -7.68 -39.47
CA PRO A 897 13.04 -9.09 -39.77
C PRO A 897 12.50 -9.99 -38.63
N GLN A 898 12.10 -11.22 -38.97
CA GLN A 898 11.58 -12.19 -37.98
C GLN A 898 12.54 -12.46 -36.81
N SER A 899 13.85 -12.33 -37.03
CA SER A 899 14.90 -12.42 -35.99
C SER A 899 14.73 -11.38 -34.88
N SER A 900 14.03 -10.27 -35.14
CA SER A 900 13.77 -9.17 -34.19
C SER A 900 12.37 -9.24 -33.56
N ARG A 901 11.66 -10.36 -33.70
CA ARG A 901 10.29 -10.57 -33.17
C ARG A 901 10.18 -10.31 -31.66
N LYS A 902 11.20 -10.66 -30.88
CA LYS A 902 11.26 -10.39 -29.43
C LYS A 902 11.32 -8.90 -29.10
N LEU A 903 11.94 -8.08 -29.97
CA LEU A 903 12.03 -6.62 -29.80
C LEU A 903 10.64 -5.99 -30.01
N LYS A 904 9.95 -6.39 -31.09
CA LYS A 904 8.58 -5.94 -31.39
C LYS A 904 7.57 -6.39 -30.32
N GLN A 905 7.63 -7.65 -29.87
CA GLN A 905 6.75 -8.17 -28.81
C GLN A 905 6.95 -7.45 -27.47
N LYS A 906 8.19 -7.12 -27.12
CA LYS A 906 8.48 -6.34 -25.90
C LYS A 906 8.03 -4.89 -26.01
N ALA A 907 8.15 -4.27 -27.18
CA ALA A 907 7.63 -2.92 -27.40
C ALA A 907 6.09 -2.92 -27.28
N GLN A 908 5.43 -3.91 -27.88
CA GLN A 908 3.99 -4.10 -27.77
C GLN A 908 3.54 -4.39 -26.33
N SER A 909 4.30 -5.14 -25.54
CA SER A 909 3.97 -5.35 -24.11
C SER A 909 4.19 -4.10 -23.27
N LEU A 910 5.15 -3.24 -23.62
CA LEU A 910 5.37 -1.96 -22.94
C LEU A 910 4.22 -0.97 -23.18
N ILE A 911 3.64 -0.96 -24.38
CA ILE A 911 2.43 -0.18 -24.68
C ILE A 911 1.22 -0.71 -23.89
N LYS A 912 1.18 -2.01 -23.55
CA LYS A 912 0.10 -2.61 -22.74
C LYS A 912 0.27 -2.42 -21.23
N SER A 913 1.42 -1.92 -20.77
CA SER A 913 1.76 -1.75 -19.34
C SER A 913 1.85 -0.28 -18.91
N HIS A 914 1.62 0.64 -19.83
CA HIS A 914 1.36 2.06 -19.61
C HIS A 914 -0.05 2.38 -20.08
#